data_AF-A0A0G3BRQ2-F1
#
_entry.id   AF-A0A0G3BRQ2-F1
#
_cell.length_a   1.000
_cell.length_b   1.000
_cell.length_c   1.000
_cell.angle_alpha   90.00
_cell.angle_beta   90.00
_cell.angle_gamma   90.00
#
_symmetry.space_group_name_H-M   'P 1'
#
loop_
_entity.id
_entity.type
_entity.pdbx_description
1 polymer ?
#
loop_
_entity_poly.entity_id
_entity_poly.type
_entity_poly.pdbx_seq_one_letter_code
_entity_poly.pdbx_strand_id
1 'polypeptide(L)'
;MKLVRPLPAARASTVAGCLLVMLASHNARAVMLEGFETPTLPADQRLTYSPTGAQWVFGGTTGRGIQRNGSDWRAQNAPQGRQTAFLQGGNAKISSTVRLAAGGHYKVSFYAARRPLQPNVPNPIRVSVGGVPRGEAIAPSSTEFQQYATPAFYLEKGGDVTIELASTNAAVGDFVTFVDAVSITQVGQQESMVIDIMPTDAEGVIRDDIGHATFGSGVEFQQAQMRMTMEPQLGYSPALGNTIGALRLGSFRFPNGTPGLHYFSEYPYKSYPEDAAKGTNPTTAYRTPEEIVRYTGPERWNMERVFEVNTDAFLDYGAMRYVKKTDAANRPILDGAGQPIIDAQKLGIAASRAADWVRRDQQQTLYWEVGNEDWARWSAAQYADIFLAFEDEMKRARPDIRLLAQGTVSTFNGNTPEAWLGTLKDRLQSVNKIGSVHAYSIHQYLSTDPYLADTDPSVRRSKQTRDLFGKIAEGEPVKTIRRLLGKDTANASTRDWQIWMTEYNIQQPTGRADGSIAKLQDMGHALVIADWTGNLLEQKIDRLFMLSLDDNPSFAMVQYTHDGTTLANPRVTVPGYAFGIYSQEFGKTMLRNTVANNPVITAPNGKRYPQVGVYSSIDEAGAAMKVVVINRDLSNAATVRLNVLPAGRKLVNGQYALRRLSAANITDGNMQSDAVKWQGPMYGNQSTVDGIAQRLEPGSVNLFTLPLKAAQ
;
A
#
# COMPACT_ATOMS: atom_id res chain seq x y z
N MET A 1 61.97 46.57 27.58
CA MET A 1 61.72 47.48 26.45
C MET A 1 60.53 46.94 25.66
N LYS A 2 59.37 47.63 25.75
CA LYS A 2 58.14 47.62 24.91
C LYS A 2 57.49 46.25 24.52
N LEU A 3 56.31 45.94 25.08
CA LEU A 3 54.93 46.04 24.50
C LEU A 3 54.49 44.71 23.82
N VAL A 4 53.33 44.08 24.06
CA VAL A 4 51.94 44.54 23.88
C VAL A 4 50.96 43.62 24.65
N ARG A 5 49.94 44.21 25.29
CA ARG A 5 48.69 43.54 25.75
C ARG A 5 47.70 43.38 24.58
N PRO A 6 46.85 42.33 24.51
CA PRO A 6 45.63 42.39 23.72
C PRO A 6 44.49 43.10 24.48
N LEU A 7 43.71 43.89 23.75
CA LEU A 7 42.40 44.45 24.15
C LEU A 7 41.25 43.64 23.49
N PRO A 8 40.02 43.72 24.03
CA PRO A 8 38.90 42.79 23.78
C PRO A 8 37.77 43.40 22.92
N ALA A 9 36.80 42.55 22.52
CA ALA A 9 35.35 42.80 22.39
C ALA A 9 34.71 41.53 21.77
N ALA A 10 33.47 41.10 22.00
CA ALA A 10 32.28 41.80 22.44
C ALA A 10 31.25 40.84 23.10
N ARG A 11 30.68 41.34 24.21
CA ARG A 11 29.27 41.32 24.66
C ARG A 11 28.40 40.10 24.37
N ALA A 12 28.14 39.36 25.45
CA ALA A 12 26.87 38.69 25.68
C ALA A 12 25.72 39.70 25.81
N SER A 13 24.56 39.37 25.23
CA SER A 13 23.28 39.96 25.61
C SER A 13 22.21 38.88 25.57
N THR A 14 21.68 38.64 26.76
CA THR A 14 20.58 37.76 27.12
C THR A 14 19.29 38.22 26.45
N VAL A 15 18.60 37.34 25.72
CA VAL A 15 17.14 37.44 25.55
C VAL A 15 16.56 36.06 25.83
N ALA A 16 16.09 35.90 27.06
CA ALA A 16 15.10 34.92 27.41
C ALA A 16 13.79 35.31 26.68
N GLY A 17 13.53 34.66 25.55
CA GLY A 17 12.23 34.62 24.92
C GLY A 17 11.58 33.28 25.21
N CYS A 18 10.83 33.19 26.30
CA CYS A 18 9.87 32.11 26.51
C CYS A 18 8.92 32.07 25.31
N LEU A 19 9.15 31.16 24.36
CA LEU A 19 8.08 30.71 23.47
C LEU A 19 7.22 29.74 24.28
N LEU A 20 6.30 30.32 25.05
CA LEU A 20 5.13 29.63 25.55
C LEU A 20 4.31 29.22 24.32
N VAL A 21 4.58 28.04 23.77
CA VAL A 21 3.63 27.37 22.88
C VAL A 21 2.41 27.09 23.76
N MET A 22 1.42 27.98 23.72
CA MET A 22 0.08 27.59 24.12
C MET A 22 -0.34 26.48 23.17
N LEU A 23 -0.19 25.23 23.61
CA LEU A 23 -1.08 24.17 23.16
C LEU A 23 -2.49 24.62 23.55
N ALA A 24 -3.15 25.36 22.67
CA ALA A 24 -4.60 25.47 22.74
C ALA A 24 -5.12 24.07 22.46
N SER A 25 -5.35 23.30 23.52
CA SER A 25 -6.20 22.11 23.44
C SER A 25 -7.60 22.60 23.09
N HIS A 26 -7.91 22.73 21.80
CA HIS A 26 -9.28 22.84 21.34
C HIS A 26 -9.91 21.46 21.54
N ASN A 27 -10.34 21.18 22.77
CA ASN A 27 -11.21 20.06 23.06
C ASN A 27 -12.39 20.14 22.08
N ALA A 28 -12.67 19.05 21.36
CA ALA A 28 -13.89 18.93 20.57
C ALA A 28 -15.07 19.33 21.47
N ARG A 29 -15.72 20.45 21.15
CA ARG A 29 -16.80 20.97 21.98
C ARG A 29 -18.05 20.19 21.63
N ALA A 30 -18.30 19.12 22.39
CA ALA A 30 -19.57 18.45 22.40
C ALA A 30 -20.59 19.36 23.08
N VAL A 31 -21.62 19.78 22.33
CA VAL A 31 -22.82 20.37 22.89
C VAL A 31 -23.78 19.21 23.12
N MET A 32 -23.85 18.76 24.38
CA MET A 32 -24.91 17.85 24.79
C MET A 32 -26.23 18.62 24.69
N LEU A 33 -27.19 18.06 23.99
CA LEU A 33 -28.55 18.58 24.02
C LEU A 33 -29.20 18.10 25.33
N GLU A 34 -30.17 18.85 25.81
CA GLU A 34 -30.97 18.44 26.96
C GLU A 34 -31.55 17.04 26.72
N GLY A 35 -31.56 16.21 27.77
CA GLY A 35 -32.10 14.85 27.68
C GLY A 35 -33.63 14.82 27.66
N PHE A 36 -34.20 13.62 27.70
CA PHE A 36 -35.65 13.41 27.75
C PHE A 36 -36.20 13.32 29.18
N GLU A 37 -35.48 13.90 30.14
CA GLU A 37 -35.80 13.78 31.57
C GLU A 37 -36.81 14.83 32.07
N THR A 38 -37.14 15.81 31.23
CA THR A 38 -38.14 16.85 31.50
C THR A 38 -39.22 16.85 30.41
N PRO A 39 -40.51 16.77 30.76
CA PRO A 39 -41.04 16.55 32.10
C PRO A 39 -40.69 15.14 32.63
N THR A 40 -40.48 15.04 33.94
CA THR A 40 -40.32 13.73 34.57
C THR A 40 -41.67 13.05 34.70
N LEU A 41 -41.81 11.86 34.14
CA LEU A 41 -43.03 11.07 34.27
C LEU A 41 -43.17 10.53 35.71
N PRO A 42 -44.34 10.70 36.35
CA PRO A 42 -44.69 10.02 37.59
C PRO A 42 -44.52 8.50 37.51
N ALA A 43 -44.29 7.83 38.65
CA ALA A 43 -44.05 6.40 38.69
C ALA A 43 -45.23 5.55 38.15
N ASP A 44 -46.44 6.05 38.32
CA ASP A 44 -47.69 5.48 37.81
C ASP A 44 -47.95 5.82 36.33
N GLN A 45 -47.28 6.84 35.78
CA GLN A 45 -47.37 7.21 34.37
C GLN A 45 -46.21 6.62 33.56
N ARG A 46 -46.44 5.48 32.93
CA ARG A 46 -45.40 4.70 32.23
C ARG A 46 -44.91 5.31 30.90
N LEU A 47 -45.73 6.12 30.25
CA LEU A 47 -45.40 6.88 29.05
C LEU A 47 -46.36 8.05 28.88
N THR A 48 -45.98 9.04 28.08
CA THR A 48 -46.87 10.12 27.66
C THR A 48 -46.65 10.47 26.20
N TYR A 49 -47.73 10.75 25.47
CA TYR A 49 -47.65 11.30 24.11
C TYR A 49 -47.69 12.82 24.17
N SER A 50 -46.96 13.49 23.27
CA SER A 50 -46.92 14.96 23.22
C SER A 50 -46.68 15.63 24.58
N PRO A 51 -45.61 15.29 25.31
CA PRO A 51 -45.34 15.92 26.61
C PRO A 51 -45.29 17.45 26.48
N THR A 52 -45.96 18.14 27.38
CA THR A 52 -45.83 19.60 27.54
C THR A 52 -44.69 19.91 28.51
N GLY A 53 -44.04 21.06 28.35
CA GLY A 53 -42.92 21.47 29.20
C GLY A 53 -41.59 20.75 28.93
N ALA A 54 -41.52 19.95 27.86
CA ALA A 54 -40.26 19.35 27.41
C ALA A 54 -39.38 20.39 26.70
N GLN A 55 -38.06 20.23 26.82
CA GLN A 55 -37.09 21.05 26.07
C GLN A 55 -37.04 20.68 24.58
N TRP A 56 -37.40 19.43 24.26
CA TRP A 56 -37.61 18.98 22.90
C TRP A 56 -39.03 19.27 22.44
N VAL A 57 -39.16 19.73 21.20
CA VAL A 57 -40.46 19.89 20.53
C VAL A 57 -40.86 18.55 19.91
N PHE A 58 -41.95 17.98 20.41
CA PHE A 58 -42.55 16.75 19.89
C PHE A 58 -43.54 17.08 18.77
N GLY A 59 -43.06 17.05 17.52
CA GLY A 59 -43.81 17.42 16.32
C GLY A 59 -44.45 16.22 15.62
N GLY A 60 -45.33 16.52 14.65
CA GLY A 60 -46.10 15.51 13.91
C GLY A 60 -47.50 15.27 14.49
N THR A 61 -48.32 14.50 13.77
CA THR A 61 -49.74 14.29 14.10
C THR A 61 -49.94 13.29 15.23
N THR A 62 -49.21 12.16 15.24
CA THR A 62 -49.31 11.10 16.26
C THR A 62 -47.97 10.38 16.47
N GLY A 63 -47.86 9.54 17.52
CA GLY A 63 -46.79 8.55 17.65
C GLY A 63 -45.46 9.04 18.25
N ARG A 64 -45.44 10.11 19.04
CA ARG A 64 -44.22 10.66 19.63
C ARG A 64 -44.45 11.03 21.09
N GLY A 65 -43.43 10.83 21.91
CA GLY A 65 -43.53 11.10 23.34
C GLY A 65 -42.34 10.62 24.15
N ILE A 66 -42.53 10.55 25.46
CA ILE A 66 -41.52 10.10 26.44
C ILE A 66 -42.02 8.81 27.09
N GLN A 67 -41.11 7.86 27.31
CA GLN A 67 -41.34 6.65 28.08
C GLN A 67 -40.33 6.55 29.22
N ARG A 68 -40.75 6.05 30.38
CA ARG A 68 -39.85 5.81 31.53
C ARG A 68 -39.32 4.38 31.55
N ASN A 69 -38.14 4.16 32.14
CA ASN A 69 -37.58 2.83 32.38
C ASN A 69 -38.62 1.92 33.05
N GLY A 70 -38.78 0.72 32.51
CA GLY A 70 -39.83 -0.22 32.94
C GLY A 70 -41.23 0.11 32.44
N SER A 71 -41.38 0.92 31.38
CA SER A 71 -42.66 1.13 30.71
C SER A 71 -43.18 -0.14 30.03
N ASP A 72 -44.44 -0.11 29.63
CA ASP A 72 -45.07 -1.20 28.86
C ASP A 72 -44.46 -1.39 27.46
N TRP A 73 -43.61 -0.45 27.03
CA TRP A 73 -42.90 -0.54 25.76
C TRP A 73 -41.63 -1.39 25.87
N ARG A 74 -41.24 -1.79 27.09
CA ARG A 74 -40.13 -2.70 27.40
C ARG A 74 -38.79 -2.28 26.79
N ALA A 75 -38.56 -0.98 26.63
CA ALA A 75 -37.24 -0.48 26.30
C ALA A 75 -36.23 -0.91 27.37
N GLN A 76 -34.98 -1.11 26.97
CA GLN A 76 -33.88 -1.19 27.93
C GLN A 76 -33.73 0.12 28.71
N ASN A 77 -32.98 0.09 29.80
CA ASN A 77 -32.78 1.30 30.61
C ASN A 77 -32.12 2.41 29.79
N ALA A 78 -32.67 3.62 29.92
CA ALA A 78 -32.21 4.84 29.27
C ALA A 78 -30.71 5.13 29.53
N PRO A 79 -29.89 5.38 28.50
CA PRO A 79 -28.49 5.74 28.65
C PRO A 79 -28.18 7.02 29.45
N GLN A 80 -29.02 8.07 29.37
CA GLN A 80 -28.77 9.37 30.02
C GLN A 80 -29.54 9.54 31.35
N GLY A 81 -30.42 8.61 31.71
CA GLY A 81 -31.22 8.74 32.92
C GLY A 81 -32.29 7.66 33.10
N ARG A 82 -33.54 8.08 33.28
CA ARG A 82 -34.68 7.20 33.59
C ARG A 82 -35.74 7.19 32.50
N GLN A 83 -35.57 7.97 31.44
CA GLN A 83 -36.58 8.13 30.40
C GLN A 83 -35.93 8.33 29.03
N THR A 84 -36.64 7.93 27.97
CA THR A 84 -36.21 8.18 26.60
C THR A 84 -37.34 8.79 25.79
N ALA A 85 -37.00 9.49 24.70
CA ALA A 85 -37.99 9.75 23.67
C ALA A 85 -38.35 8.46 22.95
N PHE A 86 -39.53 8.47 22.35
CA PHE A 86 -39.96 7.45 21.42
C PHE A 86 -40.57 8.09 20.17
N LEU A 87 -40.35 7.40 19.04
CA LEU A 87 -40.94 7.73 17.74
C LEU A 87 -41.60 6.48 17.16
N GLN A 88 -42.90 6.56 16.90
CA GLN A 88 -43.79 5.49 16.51
C GLN A 88 -44.45 5.81 15.16
N GLY A 89 -44.33 4.90 14.19
CA GLY A 89 -44.87 5.09 12.84
C GLY A 89 -44.17 6.21 12.06
N GLY A 90 -44.74 6.61 10.92
CA GLY A 90 -44.05 7.48 9.92
C GLY A 90 -44.13 8.98 10.11
N ASN A 91 -44.96 9.47 11.01
CA ASN A 91 -45.20 10.92 11.18
C ASN A 91 -44.62 11.46 12.51
N ALA A 92 -43.94 10.61 13.27
CA ALA A 92 -43.36 10.98 14.55
C ALA A 92 -42.04 11.73 14.35
N LYS A 93 -41.89 12.88 15.02
CA LYS A 93 -40.64 13.61 15.04
C LYS A 93 -40.40 14.36 16.34
N ILE A 94 -39.13 14.54 16.67
CA ILE A 94 -38.66 15.36 17.77
C ILE A 94 -37.63 16.35 17.24
N SER A 95 -37.62 17.56 17.78
CA SER A 95 -36.64 18.57 17.40
C SER A 95 -36.20 19.42 18.57
N SER A 96 -34.96 19.91 18.50
CA SER A 96 -34.42 20.89 19.43
C SER A 96 -33.59 21.90 18.65
N THR A 97 -33.56 23.14 19.11
CA THR A 97 -32.79 24.21 18.49
C THR A 97 -31.54 24.47 19.31
N VAL A 98 -30.40 24.49 18.63
CA VAL A 98 -29.08 24.70 19.25
C VAL A 98 -28.35 25.81 18.49
N ARG A 99 -27.60 26.63 19.22
CA ARG A 99 -26.77 27.65 18.62
C ARG A 99 -25.41 27.08 18.22
N LEU A 100 -25.11 27.10 16.92
CA LEU A 100 -23.87 26.58 16.34
C LEU A 100 -23.04 27.71 15.71
N ALA A 101 -21.72 27.55 15.69
CA ALA A 101 -20.84 28.50 15.01
C ALA A 101 -20.86 28.28 13.49
N ALA A 102 -20.65 29.36 12.73
CA ALA A 102 -20.45 29.27 11.28
C ALA A 102 -19.08 28.66 10.97
N GLY A 103 -18.92 28.06 9.78
CA GLY A 103 -17.62 27.61 9.29
C GLY A 103 -17.05 26.35 9.93
N GLY A 104 -17.87 25.62 10.71
CA GLY A 104 -17.50 24.39 11.38
C GLY A 104 -17.98 23.12 10.67
N HIS A 105 -17.26 22.01 10.86
CA HIS A 105 -17.78 20.68 10.61
C HIS A 105 -18.43 20.12 11.88
N TYR A 106 -19.56 19.45 11.72
CA TYR A 106 -20.35 18.94 12.84
C TYR A 106 -20.77 17.49 12.57
N LYS A 107 -20.97 16.73 13.65
CA LYS A 107 -21.67 15.45 13.62
C LYS A 107 -22.75 15.43 14.70
N VAL A 108 -23.90 14.84 14.40
CA VAL A 108 -24.92 14.54 15.41
C VAL A 108 -24.74 13.10 15.84
N SER A 109 -24.76 12.84 17.15
CA SER A 109 -24.65 11.49 17.74
C SER A 109 -25.75 11.28 18.77
N PHE A 110 -26.32 10.08 18.82
CA PHE A 110 -27.41 9.73 19.73
C PHE A 110 -27.42 8.22 19.98
N TYR A 111 -28.07 7.79 21.06
CA TYR A 111 -28.36 6.38 21.29
C TYR A 111 -29.74 6.04 20.78
N ALA A 112 -29.88 4.89 20.12
CA ALA A 112 -31.17 4.39 19.70
C ALA A 112 -31.30 2.87 19.86
N ALA A 113 -32.55 2.44 20.07
CA ALA A 113 -32.93 1.03 20.17
C ALA A 113 -34.33 0.84 19.55
N ARG A 114 -34.59 -0.35 19.00
CA ARG A 114 -35.94 -0.74 18.57
C ARG A 114 -36.73 -1.39 19.69
N ARG A 115 -38.05 -1.44 19.55
CA ARG A 115 -38.94 -2.12 20.51
C ARG A 115 -38.75 -3.65 20.52
N PRO A 116 -38.60 -4.31 21.70
CA PRO A 116 -38.35 -5.75 21.75
C PRO A 116 -39.49 -6.63 21.26
N LEU A 117 -40.74 -6.23 21.48
CA LEU A 117 -41.92 -7.04 21.15
C LEU A 117 -42.26 -7.04 19.64
N GLN A 118 -41.40 -6.46 18.79
CA GLN A 118 -41.54 -6.43 17.33
C GLN A 118 -40.29 -6.98 16.66
N PRO A 119 -40.15 -8.30 16.52
CA PRO A 119 -39.02 -8.89 15.85
C PRO A 119 -38.99 -8.44 14.38
N ASN A 120 -37.86 -7.87 13.94
CA ASN A 120 -37.46 -7.70 12.53
C ASN A 120 -38.05 -6.54 11.71
N VAL A 121 -38.73 -5.55 12.31
CA VAL A 121 -39.14 -4.34 11.57
C VAL A 121 -38.64 -3.07 12.27
N PRO A 122 -37.62 -2.37 11.72
CA PRO A 122 -37.13 -1.12 12.30
C PRO A 122 -38.10 0.04 12.02
N ASN A 123 -38.05 1.08 12.86
CA ASN A 123 -38.55 2.40 12.52
C ASN A 123 -37.36 3.33 12.23
N PRO A 124 -36.91 3.48 10.97
CA PRO A 124 -35.71 4.24 10.68
C PRO A 124 -35.90 5.73 10.98
N ILE A 125 -34.83 6.39 11.40
CA ILE A 125 -34.80 7.81 11.78
C ILE A 125 -33.95 8.57 10.77
N ARG A 126 -34.52 9.61 10.17
CA ARG A 126 -33.78 10.64 9.44
C ARG A 126 -33.35 11.75 10.40
N VAL A 127 -32.07 12.07 10.36
CA VAL A 127 -31.51 13.22 11.08
C VAL A 127 -31.38 14.39 10.12
N SER A 128 -31.99 15.52 10.46
CA SER A 128 -31.91 16.76 9.69
C SER A 128 -31.36 17.89 10.54
N VAL A 129 -30.54 18.76 9.94
CA VAL A 129 -29.93 19.92 10.61
C VAL A 129 -30.18 21.16 9.76
N GLY A 130 -30.96 22.09 10.30
CA GLY A 130 -31.44 23.28 9.57
C GLY A 130 -32.40 22.92 8.43
N GLY A 131 -33.18 21.85 8.60
CA GLY A 131 -34.09 21.32 7.57
C GLY A 131 -33.42 20.48 6.48
N VAL A 132 -32.09 20.32 6.51
CA VAL A 132 -31.33 19.53 5.53
C VAL A 132 -30.99 18.14 6.10
N PRO A 133 -31.37 17.04 5.44
CA PRO A 133 -31.00 15.68 5.86
C PRO A 133 -29.48 15.47 5.87
N ARG A 134 -28.96 14.79 6.90
CA ARG A 134 -27.53 14.53 7.11
C ARG A 134 -27.24 13.02 7.02
N GLY A 135 -27.28 12.51 5.80
CA GLY A 135 -27.06 11.09 5.48
C GLY A 135 -28.35 10.30 5.27
N GLU A 136 -28.19 8.99 5.07
CA GLU A 136 -29.29 8.02 4.98
C GLU A 136 -30.05 7.87 6.31
N ALA A 137 -31.26 7.31 6.25
CA ALA A 137 -32.04 7.03 7.45
C ALA A 137 -31.39 5.90 8.27
N ILE A 138 -31.24 6.12 9.58
CA ILE A 138 -30.63 5.18 10.52
C ILE A 138 -31.69 4.21 11.02
N ALA A 139 -31.50 2.92 10.79
CA ALA A 139 -32.42 1.86 11.21
C ALA A 139 -31.81 1.05 12.37
N PRO A 140 -32.21 1.30 13.64
CA PRO A 140 -31.69 0.53 14.76
C PRO A 140 -32.09 -0.94 14.65
N SER A 141 -31.10 -1.83 14.56
CA SER A 141 -31.31 -3.28 14.46
C SER A 141 -31.39 -3.98 15.82
N SER A 142 -30.87 -3.34 16.87
CA SER A 142 -30.79 -3.87 18.23
C SER A 142 -31.93 -3.39 19.13
N THR A 143 -32.35 -4.25 20.06
CA THR A 143 -33.22 -3.90 21.19
C THR A 143 -32.46 -3.27 22.36
N GLU A 144 -31.13 -3.39 22.35
CA GLU A 144 -30.21 -2.66 23.24
C GLU A 144 -29.88 -1.29 22.63
N PHE A 145 -29.68 -0.27 23.47
CA PHE A 145 -29.23 1.03 23.01
C PHE A 145 -27.84 0.95 22.40
N GLN A 146 -27.74 1.35 21.14
CA GLN A 146 -26.48 1.50 20.42
C GLN A 146 -26.29 2.95 20.02
N GLN A 147 -25.04 3.39 19.98
CA GLN A 147 -24.71 4.74 19.55
C GLN A 147 -24.69 4.81 18.03
N TYR A 148 -25.36 5.82 17.48
CA TYR A 148 -25.40 6.15 16.06
C TYR A 148 -24.92 7.57 15.85
N ALA A 149 -24.40 7.86 14.65
CA ALA A 149 -23.97 9.19 14.26
C ALA A 149 -24.23 9.47 12.78
N THR A 150 -24.44 10.73 12.44
CA THR A 150 -24.43 11.20 11.04
C THR A 150 -22.99 11.22 10.50
N PRO A 151 -22.80 11.18 9.17
CA PRO A 151 -21.58 11.68 8.56
C PRO A 151 -21.30 13.14 9.01
N ALA A 152 -20.03 13.55 8.98
CA ALA A 152 -19.68 14.94 9.25
C ALA A 152 -20.24 15.85 8.15
N PHE A 153 -20.81 17.00 8.52
CA PHE A 153 -21.36 17.98 7.59
C PHE A 153 -20.85 19.39 7.90
N TYR A 154 -20.70 20.21 6.86
CA TYR A 154 -20.29 21.60 6.97
C TYR A 154 -21.48 22.52 7.20
N LEU A 155 -21.31 23.51 8.08
CA LEU A 155 -22.32 24.53 8.35
C LEU A 155 -21.82 25.91 7.87
N GLU A 156 -22.30 26.34 6.70
CA GLU A 156 -21.89 27.61 6.08
C GLU A 156 -22.32 28.83 6.92
N LYS A 157 -23.54 28.81 7.45
CA LYS A 157 -24.11 29.86 8.29
C LYS A 157 -24.37 29.31 9.68
N GLY A 158 -23.71 29.90 10.69
CA GLY A 158 -23.98 29.64 12.10
C GLY A 158 -25.25 30.34 12.57
N GLY A 159 -25.52 30.25 13.86
CA GLY A 159 -26.73 30.77 14.50
C GLY A 159 -27.58 29.65 15.11
N ASP A 160 -28.85 29.94 15.32
CA ASP A 160 -29.79 28.97 15.88
C ASP A 160 -30.21 28.00 14.78
N VAL A 161 -29.89 26.72 14.97
CA VAL A 161 -30.12 25.66 13.99
C VAL A 161 -30.94 24.55 14.64
N THR A 162 -32.00 24.13 13.96
CA THR A 162 -32.85 23.03 14.43
C THR A 162 -32.26 21.68 14.06
N ILE A 163 -32.07 20.82 15.05
CA ILE A 163 -31.79 19.39 14.88
C ILE A 163 -33.13 18.65 14.98
N GLU A 164 -33.50 17.91 13.94
CA GLU A 164 -34.73 17.13 13.87
C GLU A 164 -34.40 15.65 13.68
N LEU A 165 -35.03 14.79 14.48
CA LEU A 165 -35.03 13.34 14.31
C LEU A 165 -36.46 12.93 13.96
N ALA A 166 -36.65 12.43 12.74
CA ALA A 166 -37.97 12.08 12.21
C ALA A 166 -38.00 10.63 11.75
N SER A 167 -39.05 9.90 12.13
CA SER A 167 -39.30 8.58 11.58
C SER A 167 -39.58 8.65 10.08
N THR A 168 -39.09 7.66 9.33
CA THR A 168 -39.25 7.62 7.86
C THR A 168 -40.15 6.48 7.37
N ASN A 169 -40.66 5.63 8.27
CA ASN A 169 -41.46 4.49 7.85
C ASN A 169 -42.88 4.93 7.48
N ALA A 170 -43.19 5.00 6.19
CA ALA A 170 -44.52 5.43 5.69
C ALA A 170 -45.67 4.47 6.06
N ALA A 171 -45.39 3.26 6.56
CA ALA A 171 -46.41 2.30 6.93
C ALA A 171 -47.12 2.71 8.23
N VAL A 172 -48.45 2.62 8.24
CA VAL A 172 -49.29 2.80 9.43
C VAL A 172 -49.15 1.55 10.31
N GLY A 173 -48.07 1.47 11.07
CA GLY A 173 -47.75 0.33 11.95
C GLY A 173 -47.19 0.78 13.30
N ASP A 174 -47.26 -0.08 14.30
CA ASP A 174 -46.80 0.17 15.68
C ASP A 174 -45.25 0.14 15.80
N PHE A 175 -44.49 0.56 14.77
CA PHE A 175 -43.03 0.47 14.79
C PHE A 175 -42.42 1.59 15.62
N VAL A 176 -41.70 1.24 16.68
CA VAL A 176 -41.14 2.20 17.64
C VAL A 176 -39.62 2.17 17.64
N THR A 177 -39.01 3.36 17.58
CA THR A 177 -37.60 3.59 17.93
C THR A 177 -37.52 4.46 19.16
N PHE A 178 -36.72 4.04 20.14
CA PHE A 178 -36.35 4.84 21.30
C PHE A 178 -35.10 5.64 21.00
N VAL A 179 -35.03 6.87 21.51
CA VAL A 179 -33.88 7.76 21.32
C VAL A 179 -33.47 8.37 22.66
N ASP A 180 -32.17 8.43 22.91
CA ASP A 180 -31.61 9.07 24.09
C ASP A 180 -30.23 9.70 23.84
N ALA A 181 -29.78 10.57 24.75
CA ALA A 181 -28.46 11.21 24.78
C ALA A 181 -28.04 11.82 23.43
N VAL A 182 -28.91 12.66 22.85
CA VAL A 182 -28.58 13.36 21.60
C VAL A 182 -27.53 14.43 21.87
N SER A 183 -26.50 14.47 21.04
CA SER A 183 -25.42 15.42 21.11
C SER A 183 -25.05 15.89 19.73
N ILE A 184 -24.61 17.14 19.64
CA ILE A 184 -23.92 17.65 18.46
C ILE A 184 -22.51 18.02 18.85
N THR A 185 -21.55 17.40 18.18
CA THR A 185 -20.14 17.70 18.41
C THR A 185 -19.66 18.53 17.24
N GLN A 186 -19.09 19.70 17.54
CA GLN A 186 -18.15 20.29 16.62
C GLN A 186 -16.99 19.30 16.57
N VAL A 187 -16.97 18.48 15.53
CA VAL A 187 -15.71 17.83 15.18
C VAL A 187 -14.83 19.01 14.86
N GLY A 188 -13.71 19.12 15.58
CA GLY A 188 -12.79 20.21 15.28
C GLY A 188 -12.69 20.28 13.76
N GLN A 189 -12.65 21.49 13.21
CA GLN A 189 -11.53 21.65 12.30
C GLN A 189 -10.39 21.14 13.17
N GLN A 190 -9.90 19.93 12.91
CA GLN A 190 -8.55 19.62 13.30
C GLN A 190 -7.85 20.87 12.80
N GLU A 191 -7.43 21.78 13.71
CA GLU A 191 -6.54 22.87 13.34
C GLU A 191 -5.60 22.17 12.43
N SER A 192 -5.66 22.55 11.15
CA SER A 192 -5.08 21.80 10.06
C SER A 192 -3.77 21.30 10.61
N MET A 193 -3.67 20.01 10.94
CA MET A 193 -2.50 19.56 11.68
C MET A 193 -1.45 19.64 10.61
N VAL A 194 -0.76 20.78 10.59
CA VAL A 194 -0.04 21.23 9.42
C VAL A 194 1.26 20.46 9.48
N ILE A 195 1.28 19.39 8.70
CA ILE A 195 2.47 18.59 8.54
C ILE A 195 3.34 19.35 7.56
N ASP A 196 4.43 19.91 8.09
CA ASP A 196 5.39 20.66 7.30
C ASP A 196 6.31 19.70 6.59
N ILE A 197 6.28 19.75 5.26
CA ILE A 197 7.12 18.94 4.39
C ILE A 197 8.13 19.86 3.74
N MET A 198 9.42 19.62 3.99
CA MET A 198 10.50 20.35 3.35
C MET A 198 11.37 19.40 2.53
N PRO A 199 11.39 19.53 1.19
CA PRO A 199 12.41 18.86 0.41
C PRO A 199 13.76 19.51 0.69
N THR A 200 14.78 18.68 0.84
CA THR A 200 16.16 19.13 0.96
C THR A 200 16.71 19.53 -0.42
N ASP A 201 17.78 20.33 -0.43
CA ASP A 201 18.46 20.77 -1.65
C ASP A 201 19.35 19.66 -2.24
N ALA A 202 20.27 20.04 -3.14
CA ALA A 202 21.20 19.11 -3.77
C ALA A 202 22.13 18.39 -2.77
N GLU A 203 22.39 18.93 -1.58
CA GLU A 203 23.18 18.25 -0.55
C GLU A 203 22.35 17.15 0.17
N GLY A 204 21.03 17.22 0.08
CA GLY A 204 20.10 16.20 0.60
C GLY A 204 19.67 15.13 -0.41
N VAL A 205 20.38 15.00 -1.53
CA VAL A 205 20.15 13.94 -2.52
C VAL A 205 20.36 12.56 -1.89
N ILE A 206 19.35 11.70 -2.02
CA ILE A 206 19.44 10.30 -1.60
C ILE A 206 20.14 9.47 -2.67
N ARG A 207 19.74 9.66 -3.93
CA ARG A 207 20.26 9.01 -5.14
C ARG A 207 19.93 9.84 -6.38
N ASP A 208 20.77 9.78 -7.40
CA ASP A 208 20.72 10.58 -8.63
C ASP A 208 20.67 9.75 -9.93
N ASP A 209 20.31 8.47 -9.78
CA ASP A 209 20.35 7.46 -10.83
C ASP A 209 19.02 6.72 -11.01
N ILE A 210 17.90 7.26 -10.49
CA ILE A 210 16.59 6.67 -10.73
C ILE A 210 16.27 6.78 -12.21
N GLY A 211 15.92 5.67 -12.82
CA GLY A 211 15.48 5.63 -14.21
C GLY A 211 14.41 4.59 -14.41
N HIS A 212 13.88 4.49 -15.63
CA HIS A 212 12.93 3.43 -15.96
C HIS A 212 13.47 2.05 -15.58
N ALA A 213 14.77 1.79 -15.77
CA ALA A 213 15.42 0.51 -15.47
C ALA A 213 15.38 0.14 -13.97
N THR A 214 15.19 1.12 -13.07
CA THR A 214 14.98 0.89 -11.63
C THR A 214 13.69 0.10 -11.38
N PHE A 215 12.69 0.23 -12.24
CA PHE A 215 11.37 -0.36 -12.04
C PHE A 215 11.13 -1.48 -13.06
N GLY A 216 11.10 -2.71 -12.55
CA GLY A 216 10.82 -3.89 -13.32
C GLY A 216 9.56 -4.61 -12.87
N SER A 217 9.23 -5.66 -13.61
CA SER A 217 8.22 -6.64 -13.21
C SER A 217 8.70 -8.06 -13.48
N GLY A 218 8.22 -8.96 -12.64
CA GLY A 218 8.23 -10.41 -12.86
C GLY A 218 6.81 -10.97 -12.77
N VAL A 219 6.58 -12.11 -13.42
CA VAL A 219 5.33 -12.89 -13.29
C VAL A 219 5.69 -14.33 -13.01
N GLU A 220 5.17 -14.89 -11.92
CA GLU A 220 5.34 -16.30 -11.56
C GLU A 220 4.19 -17.14 -12.16
N PHE A 221 4.46 -18.41 -12.50
CA PHE A 221 3.50 -19.46 -12.89
C PHE A 221 2.57 -19.22 -14.10
N GLN A 222 2.72 -18.13 -14.86
CA GLN A 222 1.67 -17.70 -15.80
C GLN A 222 2.16 -17.38 -17.22
N GLN A 223 2.96 -18.29 -17.77
CA GLN A 223 3.52 -18.17 -19.13
C GLN A 223 2.47 -18.34 -20.24
N ALA A 224 1.37 -19.05 -19.98
CA ALA A 224 0.17 -19.07 -20.86
C ALA A 224 -0.45 -17.67 -21.04
N GLN A 225 -0.16 -16.74 -20.12
CA GLN A 225 -0.64 -15.36 -20.13
C GLN A 225 0.30 -14.43 -20.88
N MET A 226 1.61 -14.66 -20.74
CA MET A 226 2.59 -14.20 -21.73
C MET A 226 2.18 -14.71 -23.13
N ARG A 227 1.57 -15.90 -23.24
CA ARG A 227 1.09 -16.37 -24.54
C ARG A 227 -0.02 -15.52 -25.17
N MET A 228 -1.03 -15.13 -24.39
CA MET A 228 -2.11 -14.22 -24.83
C MET A 228 -1.62 -12.80 -25.15
N THR A 229 -0.61 -12.29 -24.44
CA THR A 229 0.03 -11.00 -24.77
C THR A 229 0.87 -11.05 -26.05
N MET A 230 1.38 -12.24 -26.40
CA MET A 230 2.42 -12.39 -27.41
C MET A 230 1.91 -12.85 -28.78
N GLU A 231 0.91 -13.73 -28.89
CA GLU A 231 0.48 -14.30 -30.18
C GLU A 231 -0.75 -13.58 -30.80
N PRO A 232 -0.61 -12.94 -31.99
CA PRO A 232 -1.73 -12.30 -32.70
C PRO A 232 -2.91 -13.23 -33.03
N GLN A 233 -2.60 -14.50 -33.31
CA GLN A 233 -3.57 -15.48 -33.79
C GLN A 233 -4.42 -16.10 -32.66
N LEU A 234 -4.07 -15.82 -31.40
CA LEU A 234 -4.83 -16.23 -30.21
C LEU A 234 -5.68 -15.10 -29.61
N GLY A 235 -5.87 -14.00 -30.34
CA GLY A 235 -6.60 -12.84 -29.85
C GLY A 235 -5.73 -11.85 -29.08
N TYR A 236 -4.56 -11.49 -29.64
CA TYR A 236 -3.80 -10.33 -29.18
C TYR A 236 -4.74 -9.15 -28.99
N SER A 237 -4.76 -8.61 -27.79
CA SER A 237 -5.35 -7.30 -27.54
C SER A 237 -4.21 -6.29 -27.62
N PRO A 238 -4.11 -5.47 -28.68
CA PRO A 238 -3.24 -4.29 -28.68
C PRO A 238 -3.45 -3.45 -27.42
N ALA A 239 -4.66 -3.45 -26.86
CA ALA A 239 -4.95 -2.77 -25.61
C ALA A 239 -4.11 -3.33 -24.44
N LEU A 240 -3.81 -4.63 -24.37
CA LEU A 240 -2.95 -5.18 -23.33
C LEU A 240 -1.50 -4.71 -23.47
N GLY A 241 -0.95 -4.80 -24.68
CA GLY A 241 0.40 -4.31 -24.96
C GLY A 241 0.53 -2.81 -24.66
N ASN A 242 -0.49 -2.03 -25.03
CA ASN A 242 -0.56 -0.60 -24.73
C ASN A 242 -0.70 -0.32 -23.23
N THR A 243 -1.50 -1.10 -22.50
CA THR A 243 -1.66 -0.93 -21.04
C THR A 243 -0.36 -1.29 -20.29
N ILE A 244 0.34 -2.35 -20.70
CA ILE A 244 1.67 -2.69 -20.16
C ILE A 244 2.68 -1.59 -20.50
N GLY A 245 2.71 -1.15 -21.75
CA GLY A 245 3.59 -0.06 -22.19
C GLY A 245 3.32 1.26 -21.45
N ALA A 246 2.05 1.54 -21.10
CA ALA A 246 1.66 2.71 -20.33
C ALA A 246 2.22 2.71 -18.90
N LEU A 247 2.57 1.54 -18.34
CA LEU A 247 3.25 1.46 -17.04
C LEU A 247 4.71 1.91 -17.10
N ARG A 248 5.31 1.99 -18.30
CA ARG A 248 6.70 2.42 -18.55
C ARG A 248 7.73 1.71 -17.66
N LEU A 249 7.53 0.42 -17.42
CA LEU A 249 8.52 -0.41 -16.72
C LEU A 249 9.79 -0.45 -17.59
N GLY A 250 10.96 -0.41 -16.96
CA GLY A 250 12.22 -0.43 -17.69
C GLY A 250 12.96 -1.76 -17.61
N SER A 251 12.51 -2.71 -16.80
CA SER A 251 13.11 -4.04 -16.71
C SER A 251 12.07 -5.17 -16.69
N PHE A 252 12.44 -6.33 -17.22
CA PHE A 252 11.62 -7.53 -17.23
C PHE A 252 12.45 -8.74 -16.80
N ARG A 253 12.01 -9.42 -15.73
CA ARG A 253 12.64 -10.63 -15.19
C ARG A 253 11.93 -11.87 -15.71
N PHE A 254 12.68 -12.86 -16.19
CA PHE A 254 12.15 -14.09 -16.80
C PHE A 254 13.15 -15.24 -16.67
N PRO A 255 12.75 -16.52 -16.57
CA PRO A 255 11.41 -17.09 -16.38
C PRO A 255 10.76 -16.81 -15.02
N ASN A 256 11.52 -16.19 -14.10
CA ASN A 256 11.07 -15.53 -12.86
C ASN A 256 10.37 -16.43 -11.83
N GLY A 257 10.92 -16.44 -10.62
CA GLY A 257 10.39 -17.17 -9.47
C GLY A 257 10.65 -18.66 -9.54
N THR A 258 9.91 -19.44 -8.78
CA THR A 258 10.05 -20.91 -8.72
C THR A 258 10.02 -21.59 -10.10
N PRO A 259 9.22 -21.15 -11.09
CA PRO A 259 9.27 -21.69 -12.44
C PRO A 259 10.66 -21.65 -13.11
N GLY A 260 11.50 -20.67 -12.76
CA GLY A 260 12.82 -20.55 -13.36
C GLY A 260 13.82 -21.61 -12.90
N LEU A 261 13.63 -22.17 -11.70
CA LEU A 261 14.29 -23.40 -11.25
C LEU A 261 13.90 -24.65 -12.08
N HIS A 262 12.96 -24.53 -13.00
CA HIS A 262 12.50 -25.63 -13.83
C HIS A 262 12.53 -25.30 -15.33
N TYR A 263 13.06 -24.14 -15.69
CA TYR A 263 13.10 -23.68 -17.07
C TYR A 263 14.32 -24.22 -17.81
N PHE A 264 14.08 -24.79 -18.99
CA PHE A 264 15.09 -25.25 -19.92
C PHE A 264 14.95 -24.44 -21.21
N SER A 265 15.87 -23.50 -21.43
CA SER A 265 15.87 -22.60 -22.59
C SER A 265 15.92 -23.30 -23.95
N GLU A 266 16.44 -24.51 -24.00
CA GLU A 266 16.55 -25.39 -25.17
C GLU A 266 15.29 -26.23 -25.40
N TYR A 267 14.48 -26.41 -24.35
CA TYR A 267 13.23 -27.17 -24.37
C TYR A 267 12.17 -26.47 -23.51
N PRO A 268 11.78 -25.23 -23.82
CA PRO A 268 10.88 -24.45 -22.96
C PRO A 268 9.57 -25.20 -22.71
N TYR A 269 9.03 -25.88 -23.72
CA TYR A 269 7.82 -26.72 -23.62
C TYR A 269 7.90 -27.93 -22.66
N LYS A 270 9.10 -28.32 -22.21
CA LYS A 270 9.30 -29.36 -21.18
C LYS A 270 9.51 -28.78 -19.79
N SER A 271 9.71 -27.47 -19.70
CA SER A 271 9.79 -26.74 -18.44
C SER A 271 8.42 -26.86 -17.77
N TYR A 272 8.36 -27.46 -16.58
CA TYR A 272 7.14 -27.58 -15.75
C TYR A 272 5.95 -28.39 -16.34
N PRO A 273 5.86 -29.71 -16.08
CA PRO A 273 4.74 -30.59 -16.41
C PRO A 273 3.60 -30.63 -15.38
N GLU A 274 3.69 -29.98 -14.21
CA GLU A 274 2.65 -30.12 -13.15
C GLU A 274 1.26 -29.59 -13.57
N ASP A 275 1.20 -28.65 -14.51
CA ASP A 275 -0.07 -28.14 -15.05
C ASP A 275 -0.84 -29.18 -15.87
N ALA A 276 -0.16 -30.22 -16.37
CA ALA A 276 -0.82 -31.37 -17.02
C ALA A 276 -1.85 -32.04 -16.11
N ALA A 277 -1.57 -32.10 -14.81
CA ALA A 277 -2.43 -32.74 -13.83
C ALA A 277 -3.63 -31.85 -13.42
N LYS A 278 -3.58 -30.54 -13.69
CA LYS A 278 -4.68 -29.59 -13.48
C LYS A 278 -5.60 -29.43 -14.70
N GLY A 279 -5.38 -30.20 -15.78
CA GLY A 279 -6.23 -30.19 -16.98
C GLY A 279 -5.92 -29.06 -17.97
N THR A 280 -4.91 -28.23 -17.72
CA THR A 280 -4.40 -27.25 -18.70
C THR A 280 -3.38 -27.96 -19.60
N ASN A 281 -3.54 -27.83 -20.93
CA ASN A 281 -2.70 -28.53 -21.89
C ASN A 281 -1.22 -28.09 -21.75
N PRO A 282 -0.28 -28.97 -21.33
CA PRO A 282 1.10 -28.62 -21.00
C PRO A 282 1.94 -28.14 -22.18
N THR A 283 1.49 -28.43 -23.39
CA THR A 283 2.33 -28.40 -24.59
C THR A 283 2.66 -27.00 -25.11
N THR A 284 2.22 -25.92 -24.44
CA THR A 284 2.39 -24.53 -24.94
C THR A 284 2.69 -23.48 -23.86
N ALA A 285 3.06 -23.88 -22.63
CA ALA A 285 3.10 -22.94 -21.52
C ALA A 285 4.30 -21.98 -21.57
N TYR A 286 5.55 -22.44 -21.68
CA TYR A 286 6.72 -21.57 -21.56
C TYR A 286 7.19 -20.99 -22.89
N ARG A 287 7.52 -19.69 -22.86
CA ARG A 287 8.06 -18.95 -24.00
C ARG A 287 9.53 -19.28 -24.24
N THR A 288 9.90 -19.24 -25.51
CA THR A 288 11.30 -19.26 -25.93
C THR A 288 12.00 -17.96 -25.54
N PRO A 289 13.31 -17.97 -25.27
CA PRO A 289 14.04 -16.73 -25.02
C PRO A 289 13.93 -15.72 -26.16
N GLU A 290 13.93 -16.21 -27.41
CA GLU A 290 13.82 -15.39 -28.62
C GLU A 290 12.48 -14.67 -28.70
N GLU A 291 11.40 -15.33 -28.28
CA GLU A 291 10.12 -14.66 -28.09
C GLU A 291 10.25 -13.55 -27.05
N ILE A 292 10.77 -13.81 -25.84
CA ILE A 292 10.88 -12.79 -24.79
C ILE A 292 11.70 -11.58 -25.24
N VAL A 293 12.80 -11.78 -25.96
CA VAL A 293 13.58 -10.70 -26.57
C VAL A 293 12.68 -9.84 -27.46
N ARG A 294 11.90 -10.45 -28.36
CA ARG A 294 11.07 -9.73 -29.32
C ARG A 294 10.07 -8.78 -28.65
N TYR A 295 9.50 -9.14 -27.49
CA TYR A 295 8.50 -8.28 -26.81
C TYR A 295 9.12 -7.27 -25.86
N THR A 296 10.23 -7.61 -25.24
CA THR A 296 10.99 -6.66 -24.41
C THR A 296 11.80 -5.68 -25.26
N GLY A 297 12.02 -5.97 -26.54
CA GLY A 297 12.75 -5.12 -27.47
C GLY A 297 12.14 -3.72 -27.71
N PRO A 298 12.91 -2.82 -28.35
CA PRO A 298 12.55 -1.40 -28.52
C PRO A 298 11.30 -1.18 -29.36
N GLU A 299 10.93 -2.14 -30.22
CA GLU A 299 9.73 -2.06 -31.06
C GLU A 299 8.43 -2.28 -30.28
N ARG A 300 8.50 -2.77 -29.03
CA ARG A 300 7.33 -3.07 -28.20
C ARG A 300 7.40 -2.42 -26.84
N TRP A 301 7.97 -3.12 -25.85
CA TRP A 301 7.96 -2.63 -24.47
C TRP A 301 9.21 -1.82 -24.11
N ASN A 302 10.29 -1.96 -24.87
CA ASN A 302 11.56 -1.27 -24.62
C ASN A 302 12.05 -1.46 -23.16
N MET A 303 12.05 -2.72 -22.72
CA MET A 303 12.46 -3.14 -21.38
C MET A 303 13.82 -3.83 -21.43
N GLU A 304 14.66 -3.51 -20.46
CA GLU A 304 15.86 -4.29 -20.18
C GLU A 304 15.47 -5.69 -19.69
N ARG A 305 16.26 -6.70 -20.05
CA ARG A 305 15.99 -8.10 -19.72
C ARG A 305 16.88 -8.56 -18.58
N VAL A 306 16.31 -9.38 -17.70
CA VAL A 306 17.03 -10.13 -16.68
C VAL A 306 16.63 -11.59 -16.85
N PHE A 307 17.58 -12.43 -17.29
CA PHE A 307 17.34 -13.86 -17.46
C PHE A 307 17.82 -14.67 -16.27
N GLU A 308 16.91 -15.41 -15.67
CA GLU A 308 17.18 -16.35 -14.60
C GLU A 308 17.57 -17.71 -15.18
N VAL A 309 18.68 -18.27 -14.71
CA VAL A 309 19.17 -19.58 -15.14
C VAL A 309 18.87 -20.64 -14.09
N ASN A 310 18.47 -21.82 -14.56
CA ASN A 310 18.03 -22.92 -13.72
C ASN A 310 19.22 -23.58 -12.99
N THR A 311 19.35 -23.30 -11.70
CA THR A 311 20.35 -23.93 -10.81
C THR A 311 19.96 -25.34 -10.36
N ASP A 312 18.69 -25.73 -10.47
CA ASP A 312 18.19 -27.06 -10.12
C ASP A 312 18.39 -28.11 -11.23
N ALA A 313 18.83 -27.70 -12.42
CA ALA A 313 18.93 -28.55 -13.60
C ALA A 313 19.81 -29.81 -13.39
N PHE A 314 20.71 -29.81 -12.39
CA PHE A 314 21.54 -30.96 -12.07
C PHE A 314 20.85 -32.01 -11.18
N LEU A 315 19.71 -31.69 -10.55
CA LEU A 315 18.92 -32.63 -9.76
C LEU A 315 18.14 -33.63 -10.64
N ASP A 316 17.89 -33.30 -11.91
CA ASP A 316 17.16 -34.14 -12.87
C ASP A 316 18.03 -34.52 -14.07
N TYR A 317 18.70 -35.67 -13.98
CA TYR A 317 19.48 -36.20 -15.10
C TYR A 317 18.70 -37.26 -15.88
N GLY A 318 18.14 -36.85 -17.02
CA GLY A 318 17.68 -37.72 -18.11
C GLY A 318 16.26 -37.45 -18.59
N ALA A 319 15.37 -36.91 -17.76
CA ALA A 319 13.96 -36.76 -18.12
C ALA A 319 13.61 -35.40 -18.73
N MET A 320 14.37 -34.33 -18.45
CA MET A 320 13.98 -32.95 -18.78
C MET A 320 12.55 -32.68 -18.26
N ARG A 321 12.27 -33.05 -17.02
CA ARG A 321 10.93 -32.95 -16.43
C ARG A 321 11.07 -32.49 -14.99
N TYR A 322 10.06 -31.76 -14.52
CA TYR A 322 9.93 -31.48 -13.11
C TYR A 322 9.92 -32.78 -12.29
N VAL A 323 10.81 -32.87 -11.32
CA VAL A 323 10.82 -33.94 -10.32
C VAL A 323 9.94 -33.48 -9.16
N LYS A 324 8.78 -34.13 -8.99
CA LYS A 324 7.97 -33.94 -7.78
C LYS A 324 8.81 -34.30 -6.56
N LYS A 325 8.73 -33.51 -5.47
CA LYS A 325 9.33 -33.85 -4.16
C LYS A 325 8.99 -35.29 -3.67
N THR A 326 7.92 -35.88 -4.19
CA THR A 326 7.45 -37.24 -3.88
C THR A 326 8.08 -38.34 -4.75
N ASP A 327 8.79 -38.03 -5.82
CA ASP A 327 9.44 -39.02 -6.66
C ASP A 327 10.73 -39.54 -6.00
N ALA A 328 10.61 -40.66 -5.29
CA ALA A 328 11.68 -41.24 -4.49
C ALA A 328 12.92 -41.60 -5.31
N ALA A 329 12.79 -41.87 -6.62
CA ALA A 329 13.90 -42.27 -7.49
C ALA A 329 14.81 -41.09 -7.87
N ASN A 330 14.30 -39.86 -7.77
CA ASN A 330 14.98 -38.63 -8.19
C ASN A 330 15.20 -37.65 -7.02
N ARG A 331 15.10 -38.13 -5.77
CA ARG A 331 15.45 -37.30 -4.62
C ARG A 331 16.96 -37.07 -4.60
N PRO A 332 17.41 -35.81 -4.35
CA PRO A 332 18.82 -35.58 -4.09
C PRO A 332 19.29 -36.48 -2.94
N ILE A 333 20.48 -37.05 -3.09
CA ILE A 333 21.18 -37.65 -1.96
C ILE A 333 21.44 -36.53 -0.98
N LEU A 334 20.99 -36.68 0.27
CA LEU A 334 21.16 -35.66 1.30
C LEU A 334 22.45 -35.92 2.07
N ASP A 335 23.10 -34.86 2.52
CA ASP A 335 24.22 -34.91 3.46
C ASP A 335 23.73 -35.16 4.90
N GLY A 336 24.66 -35.21 5.86
CA GLY A 336 24.35 -35.40 7.27
C GLY A 336 23.50 -34.29 7.90
N ALA A 337 23.34 -33.15 7.22
CA ALA A 337 22.49 -32.04 7.63
C ALA A 337 21.14 -32.01 6.89
N GLY A 338 20.86 -33.02 6.05
CA GLY A 338 19.63 -33.10 5.26
C GLY A 338 19.63 -32.20 4.01
N GLN A 339 20.78 -31.67 3.59
CA GLN A 339 20.92 -30.83 2.40
C GLN A 339 21.33 -31.67 1.18
N PRO A 340 20.89 -31.35 -0.04
CA PRO A 340 21.31 -32.05 -1.26
C PRO A 340 22.83 -32.04 -1.49
N ILE A 341 23.44 -33.18 -1.77
CA ILE A 341 24.84 -33.30 -2.21
C ILE A 341 24.94 -32.86 -3.67
N ILE A 342 25.89 -31.97 -3.95
CA ILE A 342 26.18 -31.51 -5.31
C ILE A 342 27.00 -32.58 -6.04
N ASP A 343 26.44 -33.12 -7.11
CA ASP A 343 27.19 -33.92 -8.09
C ASP A 343 27.94 -32.97 -9.04
N ALA A 344 29.27 -32.97 -8.98
CA ALA A 344 30.11 -32.06 -9.75
C ALA A 344 29.96 -32.22 -11.26
N GLN A 345 29.75 -33.46 -11.76
CA GLN A 345 29.55 -33.70 -13.18
C GLN A 345 28.22 -33.09 -13.64
N LYS A 346 27.16 -33.31 -12.87
CA LYS A 346 25.83 -32.78 -13.21
C LYS A 346 25.79 -31.25 -13.10
N LEU A 347 26.47 -30.67 -12.10
CA LEU A 347 26.61 -29.21 -11.96
C LEU A 347 27.30 -28.61 -13.19
N GLY A 348 28.42 -29.21 -13.63
CA GLY A 348 29.14 -28.73 -14.82
C GLY A 348 28.28 -28.70 -16.08
N ILE A 349 27.38 -29.67 -16.24
CA ILE A 349 26.49 -29.69 -17.41
C ILE A 349 25.34 -28.66 -17.26
N ALA A 350 24.79 -28.48 -16.06
CA ALA A 350 23.81 -27.41 -15.81
C ALA A 350 24.40 -26.03 -16.14
N ALA A 351 25.63 -25.76 -15.68
CA ALA A 351 26.37 -24.53 -16.01
C ALA A 351 26.64 -24.40 -17.53
N SER A 352 27.02 -25.49 -18.20
CA SER A 352 27.22 -25.49 -19.66
C SER A 352 25.94 -25.16 -20.42
N ARG A 353 24.77 -25.64 -19.98
CA ARG A 353 23.47 -25.30 -20.60
C ARG A 353 23.10 -23.84 -20.43
N ALA A 354 23.37 -23.26 -19.25
CA ALA A 354 23.22 -21.82 -19.04
C ALA A 354 24.13 -21.02 -19.97
N ALA A 355 25.38 -21.46 -20.15
CA ALA A 355 26.30 -20.86 -21.12
C ALA A 355 25.85 -21.00 -22.58
N ASP A 356 25.24 -22.14 -22.95
CA ASP A 356 24.61 -22.32 -24.27
C ASP A 356 23.48 -21.34 -24.51
N TRP A 357 22.67 -21.06 -23.49
CA TRP A 357 21.65 -20.02 -23.58
C TRP A 357 22.26 -18.64 -23.77
N VAL A 358 23.28 -18.28 -22.98
CA VAL A 358 24.03 -17.02 -23.13
C VAL A 358 24.58 -16.85 -24.56
N ARG A 359 25.07 -17.93 -25.19
CA ARG A 359 25.53 -17.91 -26.59
C ARG A 359 24.39 -17.65 -27.57
N ARG A 360 23.24 -18.31 -27.39
CA ARG A 360 22.07 -18.20 -28.28
C ARG A 360 21.35 -16.86 -28.18
N ASP A 361 21.45 -16.16 -27.05
CA ASP A 361 20.86 -14.83 -26.84
C ASP A 361 21.51 -13.72 -27.71
N GLN A 362 22.64 -13.99 -28.39
CA GLN A 362 23.23 -13.08 -29.39
C GLN A 362 23.44 -11.63 -28.88
N GLN A 363 23.92 -11.46 -27.64
CA GLN A 363 24.21 -10.14 -27.03
C GLN A 363 22.98 -9.25 -26.76
N GLN A 364 21.79 -9.84 -26.67
CA GLN A 364 20.56 -9.09 -26.45
C GLN A 364 20.29 -8.85 -24.96
N THR A 365 20.78 -9.71 -24.06
CA THR A 365 20.51 -9.63 -22.62
C THR A 365 21.79 -9.46 -21.81
N LEU A 366 21.91 -8.33 -21.10
CA LEU A 366 23.09 -8.03 -20.29
C LEU A 366 23.07 -8.73 -18.93
N TYR A 367 21.90 -8.83 -18.29
CA TYR A 367 21.75 -9.26 -16.91
C TYR A 367 21.24 -10.69 -16.79
N TRP A 368 21.94 -11.48 -15.97
CA TRP A 368 21.62 -12.88 -15.76
C TRP A 368 21.64 -13.22 -14.28
N GLU A 369 20.60 -13.88 -13.80
CA GLU A 369 20.41 -14.23 -12.41
C GLU A 369 20.65 -15.72 -12.22
N VAL A 370 21.59 -16.06 -11.34
CA VAL A 370 22.02 -17.44 -11.14
C VAL A 370 21.14 -18.11 -10.10
N GLY A 371 20.06 -18.71 -10.58
CA GLY A 371 19.06 -19.42 -9.79
C GLY A 371 17.98 -18.51 -9.19
N ASN A 372 17.18 -19.03 -8.26
CA ASN A 372 16.06 -18.35 -7.62
C ASN A 372 15.73 -18.97 -6.27
N GLU A 373 15.74 -18.16 -5.21
CA GLU A 373 15.49 -18.65 -3.85
C GLU A 373 16.36 -19.85 -3.44
N ASP A 374 17.60 -19.88 -3.93
CA ASP A 374 18.53 -20.99 -3.70
C ASP A 374 18.80 -21.24 -2.19
N TRP A 375 18.60 -20.24 -1.35
CA TRP A 375 18.64 -20.37 0.12
C TRP A 375 17.59 -21.34 0.69
N ALA A 376 16.55 -21.65 -0.08
CA ALA A 376 15.55 -22.64 0.30
C ALA A 376 16.01 -24.08 0.14
N ARG A 377 17.08 -24.33 -0.64
CA ARG A 377 17.51 -25.67 -1.03
C ARG A 377 18.96 -25.99 -0.71
N TRP A 378 19.82 -24.98 -0.71
CA TRP A 378 21.24 -25.14 -0.56
C TRP A 378 21.70 -24.50 0.73
N SER A 379 22.81 -24.99 1.30
CA SER A 379 23.62 -24.18 2.22
C SER A 379 24.31 -23.06 1.45
N ALA A 380 24.74 -22.02 2.17
CA ALA A 380 25.46 -20.89 1.58
C ALA A 380 26.76 -21.32 0.85
N ALA A 381 27.48 -22.32 1.38
CA ALA A 381 28.69 -22.85 0.76
C ALA A 381 28.39 -23.59 -0.56
N GLN A 382 27.35 -24.43 -0.56
CA GLN A 382 26.88 -25.12 -1.75
C GLN A 382 26.44 -24.14 -2.83
N TYR A 383 25.67 -23.11 -2.47
CA TYR A 383 25.27 -22.08 -3.44
C TYR A 383 26.46 -21.31 -4.01
N ALA A 384 27.47 -20.99 -3.19
CA ALA A 384 28.67 -20.33 -3.68
C ALA A 384 29.43 -21.19 -4.72
N ASP A 385 29.50 -22.50 -4.53
CA ASP A 385 30.09 -23.42 -5.51
C ASP A 385 29.23 -23.54 -6.79
N ILE A 386 27.90 -23.55 -6.66
CA ILE A 386 26.98 -23.49 -7.81
C ILE A 386 27.20 -22.19 -8.59
N PHE A 387 27.20 -21.05 -7.91
CA PHE A 387 27.41 -19.75 -8.53
C PHE A 387 28.73 -19.69 -9.30
N LEU A 388 29.82 -20.18 -8.71
CA LEU A 388 31.14 -20.22 -9.34
C LEU A 388 31.15 -21.07 -10.63
N ALA A 389 30.51 -22.23 -10.62
CA ALA A 389 30.43 -23.08 -11.81
C ALA A 389 29.65 -22.40 -12.95
N PHE A 390 28.52 -21.77 -12.64
CA PHE A 390 27.73 -21.03 -13.62
C PHE A 390 28.49 -19.79 -14.12
N GLU A 391 29.13 -19.05 -13.23
CA GLU A 391 29.94 -17.88 -13.59
C GLU A 391 31.05 -18.26 -14.56
N ASP A 392 31.80 -19.33 -14.29
CA ASP A 392 32.88 -19.81 -15.14
C ASP A 392 32.41 -20.09 -16.57
N GLU A 393 31.35 -20.88 -16.72
CA GLU A 393 30.84 -21.27 -18.03
C GLU A 393 30.18 -20.10 -18.77
N MET A 394 29.34 -19.32 -18.08
CA MET A 394 28.59 -18.22 -18.70
C MET A 394 29.51 -17.06 -19.08
N LYS A 395 30.51 -16.72 -18.26
CA LYS A 395 31.50 -15.68 -18.58
C LYS A 395 32.46 -16.12 -19.67
N ARG A 396 32.77 -17.43 -19.77
CA ARG A 396 33.53 -17.96 -20.91
C ARG A 396 32.74 -17.86 -22.21
N ALA A 397 31.43 -18.07 -22.16
CA ALA A 397 30.55 -17.84 -23.31
C ALA A 397 30.44 -16.36 -23.69
N ARG A 398 30.29 -15.47 -22.70
CA ARG A 398 30.18 -14.02 -22.93
C ARG A 398 30.72 -13.22 -21.72
N PRO A 399 31.95 -12.67 -21.80
CA PRO A 399 32.59 -11.98 -20.68
C PRO A 399 31.87 -10.73 -20.17
N ASP A 400 31.12 -10.04 -21.02
CA ASP A 400 30.47 -8.76 -20.74
C ASP A 400 29.15 -8.85 -19.93
N ILE A 401 28.59 -10.05 -19.74
CA ILE A 401 27.36 -10.21 -18.94
C ILE A 401 27.52 -9.74 -17.50
N ARG A 402 26.41 -9.41 -16.86
CA ARG A 402 26.35 -9.04 -15.44
C ARG A 402 25.57 -10.10 -14.70
N LEU A 403 26.19 -10.71 -13.70
CA LEU A 403 25.60 -11.80 -12.94
C LEU A 403 24.98 -11.28 -11.65
N LEU A 404 23.80 -11.78 -11.31
CA LEU A 404 23.15 -11.57 -10.03
C LEU A 404 23.27 -12.85 -9.21
N ALA A 405 23.68 -12.73 -7.95
CA ALA A 405 23.70 -13.82 -6.99
C ALA A 405 22.46 -13.77 -6.09
N GLN A 406 21.88 -14.92 -5.79
CA GLN A 406 20.74 -15.08 -4.89
C GLN A 406 21.09 -14.70 -3.46
N GLY A 407 20.11 -14.09 -2.81
CA GLY A 407 20.24 -13.53 -1.49
C GLY A 407 18.95 -13.58 -0.69
N THR A 408 19.08 -13.90 0.60
CA THR A 408 17.95 -13.91 1.52
C THR A 408 17.96 -12.69 2.44
N VAL A 409 16.77 -12.18 2.76
CA VAL A 409 16.53 -11.14 3.79
C VAL A 409 15.96 -11.71 5.08
N SER A 410 15.74 -13.02 5.15
CA SER A 410 15.15 -13.71 6.29
C SER A 410 15.85 -15.04 6.57
N THR A 411 15.68 -15.57 7.78
CA THR A 411 16.22 -16.89 8.10
C THR A 411 15.33 -17.98 7.51
N PHE A 412 15.90 -18.82 6.63
CA PHE A 412 15.20 -19.94 6.03
C PHE A 412 16.10 -21.18 6.00
N ASN A 413 15.58 -22.34 6.43
CA ASN A 413 16.36 -23.60 6.53
C ASN A 413 17.73 -23.46 7.23
N GLY A 414 17.81 -22.60 8.25
CA GLY A 414 19.06 -22.33 8.98
C GLY A 414 19.99 -21.31 8.32
N ASN A 415 19.72 -20.89 7.09
CA ASN A 415 20.46 -19.83 6.40
C ASN A 415 19.97 -18.45 6.90
N THR A 416 20.75 -17.80 7.78
CA THR A 416 20.53 -16.39 8.12
C THR A 416 21.11 -15.48 7.02
N PRO A 417 20.61 -14.24 6.86
CA PRO A 417 21.18 -13.28 5.91
C PRO A 417 22.69 -13.06 6.09
N GLU A 418 23.16 -12.97 7.34
CA GLU A 418 24.58 -12.81 7.69
C GLU A 418 25.41 -14.01 7.24
N ALA A 419 24.96 -15.22 7.57
CA ALA A 419 25.68 -16.45 7.24
C ALA A 419 25.68 -16.69 5.72
N TRP A 420 24.55 -16.42 5.05
CA TRP A 420 24.40 -16.58 3.61
C TRP A 420 25.34 -15.66 2.84
N LEU A 421 25.22 -14.35 3.07
CA LEU A 421 26.02 -13.36 2.37
C LEU A 421 27.50 -13.43 2.76
N GLY A 422 27.80 -13.67 4.05
CA GLY A 422 29.16 -13.83 4.55
C GLY A 422 29.88 -14.99 3.86
N THR A 423 29.29 -16.19 3.88
CA THR A 423 29.88 -17.39 3.26
C THR A 423 30.06 -17.21 1.75
N LEU A 424 29.07 -16.63 1.06
CA LEU A 424 29.16 -16.36 -0.37
C LEU A 424 30.33 -15.41 -0.68
N LYS A 425 30.46 -14.29 0.06
CA LYS A 425 31.57 -13.34 -0.12
C LYS A 425 32.92 -13.98 0.17
N ASP A 426 33.06 -14.67 1.29
CA ASP A 426 34.31 -15.33 1.68
C ASP A 426 34.74 -16.36 0.63
N ARG A 427 33.80 -17.15 0.13
CA ARG A 427 34.06 -18.15 -0.91
C ARG A 427 34.49 -17.50 -2.21
N LEU A 428 33.77 -16.50 -2.71
CA LEU A 428 34.13 -15.78 -3.93
C LEU A 428 35.47 -15.04 -3.80
N GLN A 429 35.75 -14.46 -2.63
CA GLN A 429 37.02 -13.79 -2.36
C GLN A 429 38.19 -14.78 -2.32
N SER A 430 37.98 -15.99 -1.77
CA SER A 430 39.02 -17.04 -1.70
C SER A 430 39.52 -17.49 -3.08
N VAL A 431 38.71 -17.31 -4.13
CA VAL A 431 39.05 -17.62 -5.52
C VAL A 431 39.17 -16.38 -6.41
N ASN A 432 39.28 -15.18 -5.82
CA ASN A 432 39.42 -13.89 -6.51
C ASN A 432 38.30 -13.58 -7.53
N LYS A 433 37.07 -13.99 -7.24
CA LYS A 433 35.86 -13.77 -8.07
C LYS A 433 34.78 -12.93 -7.39
N ILE A 434 35.11 -12.22 -6.33
CA ILE A 434 34.18 -11.32 -5.64
C ILE A 434 33.60 -10.24 -6.58
N GLY A 435 34.38 -9.82 -7.59
CA GLY A 435 33.96 -8.85 -8.61
C GLY A 435 33.07 -9.43 -9.73
N SER A 436 32.85 -10.74 -9.76
CA SER A 436 31.99 -11.38 -10.78
C SER A 436 30.50 -11.17 -10.51
N VAL A 437 30.12 -10.89 -9.26
CA VAL A 437 28.75 -10.56 -8.87
C VAL A 437 28.51 -9.07 -9.10
N HIS A 438 27.52 -8.75 -9.92
CA HIS A 438 27.07 -7.39 -10.17
C HIS A 438 26.02 -6.93 -9.18
N ALA A 439 25.06 -7.81 -8.85
CA ALA A 439 24.04 -7.51 -7.85
C ALA A 439 23.72 -8.71 -6.95
N TYR A 440 23.27 -8.40 -5.75
CA TYR A 440 22.67 -9.30 -4.80
C TYR A 440 21.15 -9.22 -4.94
N SER A 441 20.57 -10.32 -5.44
CA SER A 441 19.15 -10.51 -5.68
C SER A 441 18.46 -10.86 -4.37
N ILE A 442 17.50 -10.06 -3.91
CA ILE A 442 16.76 -10.28 -2.67
C ILE A 442 15.26 -10.33 -2.92
N HIS A 443 14.58 -11.19 -2.18
CA HIS A 443 13.13 -11.33 -2.22
C HIS A 443 12.52 -10.89 -0.90
N GLN A 444 11.40 -10.18 -0.95
CA GLN A 444 10.68 -9.82 0.26
C GLN A 444 9.18 -9.83 0.06
N TYR A 445 8.48 -10.54 0.94
CA TYR A 445 7.03 -10.54 1.00
C TYR A 445 6.53 -10.05 2.35
N LEU A 446 5.53 -9.17 2.33
CA LEU A 446 4.86 -8.76 3.56
C LEU A 446 3.58 -9.59 3.77
N SER A 447 3.53 -10.37 4.85
CA SER A 447 2.34 -11.16 5.24
C SER A 447 1.37 -10.38 6.14
N THR A 448 0.09 -10.77 6.16
CA THR A 448 -0.99 -10.17 6.97
C THR A 448 -1.78 -11.17 7.83
N ASP A 449 -1.16 -12.29 8.22
CA ASP A 449 -1.80 -13.48 8.81
C ASP A 449 -2.76 -13.32 10.00
N PRO A 450 -2.52 -12.47 11.00
CA PRO A 450 -3.28 -12.56 12.25
C PRO A 450 -4.74 -12.07 12.14
N TYR A 451 -5.18 -11.54 11.00
CA TYR A 451 -6.50 -10.91 10.85
C TYR A 451 -7.50 -11.71 10.02
N LEU A 452 -7.18 -12.94 9.61
CA LEU A 452 -8.09 -13.79 8.82
C LEU A 452 -9.39 -14.16 9.57
N ALA A 453 -9.40 -14.08 10.90
CA ALA A 453 -10.57 -14.32 11.74
C ALA A 453 -11.62 -13.19 11.71
N ASP A 454 -11.28 -11.99 11.20
CA ASP A 454 -12.23 -10.88 11.09
C ASP A 454 -13.21 -11.15 9.92
N THR A 455 -14.52 -11.14 10.22
CA THR A 455 -15.59 -11.43 9.25
C THR A 455 -15.97 -10.24 8.37
N ASP A 456 -15.75 -9.01 8.84
CA ASP A 456 -15.95 -7.79 8.04
C ASP A 456 -14.71 -7.53 7.17
N PRO A 457 -14.83 -7.59 5.83
CA PRO A 457 -13.70 -7.41 4.92
C PRO A 457 -13.05 -6.02 5.02
N SER A 458 -13.83 -4.97 5.31
CA SER A 458 -13.33 -3.60 5.44
C SER A 458 -12.53 -3.42 6.73
N VAL A 459 -13.04 -3.94 7.85
CA VAL A 459 -12.31 -3.94 9.13
C VAL A 459 -11.02 -4.76 9.02
N ARG A 460 -11.11 -5.95 8.43
CA ARG A 460 -9.96 -6.83 8.16
C ARG A 460 -8.91 -6.11 7.33
N ARG A 461 -9.29 -5.58 6.15
CA ARG A 461 -8.38 -4.85 5.24
C ARG A 461 -7.74 -3.64 5.92
N SER A 462 -8.51 -2.91 6.72
CA SER A 462 -8.02 -1.75 7.47
C SER A 462 -6.93 -2.14 8.48
N LYS A 463 -7.12 -3.23 9.25
CA LYS A 463 -6.10 -3.75 10.17
C LYS A 463 -4.87 -4.25 9.43
N GLN A 464 -5.06 -5.03 8.36
CA GLN A 464 -3.99 -5.54 7.52
C GLN A 464 -3.14 -4.41 6.94
N THR A 465 -3.76 -3.37 6.39
CA THR A 465 -3.06 -2.21 5.82
C THR A 465 -2.23 -1.46 6.88
N ARG A 466 -2.80 -1.23 8.08
CA ARG A 466 -2.06 -0.60 9.18
C ARG A 466 -0.90 -1.45 9.71
N ASP A 467 -1.09 -2.76 9.80
CA ASP A 467 -0.04 -3.72 10.18
C ASP A 467 1.15 -3.66 9.21
N LEU A 468 0.86 -3.59 7.91
CA LEU A 468 1.84 -3.48 6.85
C LEU A 468 2.62 -2.16 6.89
N PHE A 469 1.97 -1.02 7.14
CA PHE A 469 2.70 0.25 7.37
C PHE A 469 3.66 0.15 8.55
N GLY A 470 3.26 -0.53 9.63
CA GLY A 470 4.13 -0.80 10.76
C GLY A 470 5.36 -1.63 10.38
N LYS A 471 5.21 -2.62 9.49
CA LYS A 471 6.32 -3.44 8.98
C LYS A 471 7.26 -2.66 8.06
N ILE A 472 6.71 -1.80 7.19
CA ILE A 472 7.50 -0.94 6.30
C ILE A 472 8.34 0.04 7.13
N ALA A 473 7.76 0.66 8.15
CA ALA A 473 8.43 1.64 8.99
C ALA A 473 9.65 1.08 9.73
N GLU A 474 9.66 -0.22 10.06
CA GLU A 474 10.84 -0.88 10.62
C GLU A 474 11.97 -1.00 9.59
N GLY A 475 11.67 -1.51 8.39
CA GLY A 475 12.65 -1.63 7.29
C GLY A 475 13.87 -2.52 7.57
N GLU A 476 13.88 -3.27 8.67
CA GLU A 476 15.06 -4.00 9.18
C GLU A 476 15.71 -4.99 8.18
N PRO A 477 14.97 -5.77 7.38
CA PRO A 477 15.60 -6.76 6.51
C PRO A 477 16.51 -6.14 5.44
N VAL A 478 16.08 -5.04 4.81
CA VAL A 478 16.87 -4.35 3.78
C VAL A 478 18.06 -3.61 4.39
N LYS A 479 17.87 -2.92 5.53
CA LYS A 479 18.96 -2.29 6.29
C LYS A 479 20.05 -3.29 6.66
N THR A 480 19.66 -4.51 7.04
CA THR A 480 20.61 -5.58 7.37
C THR A 480 21.49 -5.94 6.17
N ILE A 481 20.91 -6.15 4.99
CA ILE A 481 21.68 -6.45 3.77
C ILE A 481 22.61 -5.30 3.39
N ARG A 482 22.13 -4.06 3.45
CA ARG A 482 22.95 -2.86 3.18
C ARG A 482 24.18 -2.80 4.07
N ARG A 483 23.99 -3.00 5.37
CA ARG A 483 25.08 -3.04 6.35
C ARG A 483 26.10 -4.14 6.02
N LEU A 484 25.63 -5.35 5.69
CA LEU A 484 26.50 -6.48 5.33
C LEU A 484 27.28 -6.25 4.02
N LEU A 485 26.72 -5.47 3.10
CA LEU A 485 27.40 -5.02 1.89
C LEU A 485 28.26 -3.76 2.09
N GLY A 486 28.34 -3.21 3.31
CA GLY A 486 29.13 -2.01 3.61
C GLY A 486 28.54 -0.70 3.07
N LYS A 487 27.28 -0.73 2.60
CA LYS A 487 26.60 0.38 1.90
C LYS A 487 26.19 1.54 2.81
N ASP A 488 26.39 1.42 4.13
CA ASP A 488 26.07 2.46 5.11
C ASP A 488 27.29 3.31 5.51
N THR A 489 28.46 3.06 4.91
CA THR A 489 29.67 3.85 5.15
C THR A 489 29.84 4.95 4.09
N ALA A 490 30.41 6.10 4.50
CA ALA A 490 30.69 7.22 3.59
C ALA A 490 31.68 6.88 2.45
N ASN A 491 32.39 5.75 2.56
CA ASN A 491 33.38 5.25 1.60
C ASN A 491 32.89 4.03 0.81
N ALA A 492 31.58 3.78 0.74
CA ALA A 492 31.02 2.69 -0.06
C ALA A 492 31.58 2.75 -1.48
N SER A 493 32.24 1.68 -1.92
CA SER A 493 32.98 1.69 -3.17
C SER A 493 32.02 1.49 -4.34
N THR A 494 32.33 2.05 -5.50
CA THR A 494 31.61 1.77 -6.76
C THR A 494 31.78 0.32 -7.24
N ARG A 495 32.60 -0.49 -6.55
CA ARG A 495 32.76 -1.93 -6.77
C ARG A 495 31.85 -2.79 -5.89
N ASP A 496 31.04 -2.18 -5.02
CA ASP A 496 30.16 -2.92 -4.12
C ASP A 496 28.91 -3.38 -4.87
N TRP A 497 28.51 -4.65 -4.68
CA TRP A 497 27.34 -5.26 -5.32
C TRP A 497 26.12 -4.35 -5.22
N GLN A 498 25.38 -4.23 -6.33
CA GLN A 498 24.04 -3.62 -6.29
C GLN A 498 23.10 -4.48 -5.43
N ILE A 499 22.04 -3.89 -4.90
CA ILE A 499 20.96 -4.61 -4.22
C ILE A 499 19.74 -4.53 -5.11
N TRP A 500 19.32 -5.67 -5.64
CA TRP A 500 18.14 -5.77 -6.49
C TRP A 500 17.06 -6.50 -5.72
N MET A 501 15.92 -5.86 -5.50
CA MET A 501 14.72 -6.51 -5.03
C MET A 501 14.02 -7.13 -6.24
N THR A 502 14.45 -8.33 -6.62
CA THR A 502 14.00 -9.07 -7.82
C THR A 502 12.61 -9.71 -7.63
N GLU A 503 12.15 -9.79 -6.38
CA GLU A 503 10.78 -10.10 -6.05
C GLU A 503 10.32 -9.33 -4.81
N TYR A 504 9.26 -8.54 -4.96
CA TYR A 504 8.50 -8.10 -3.80
C TYR A 504 7.02 -7.94 -4.09
N ASN A 505 6.20 -8.32 -3.11
CA ASN A 505 4.77 -8.04 -3.06
C ASN A 505 4.22 -8.25 -1.64
N ILE A 506 2.94 -7.96 -1.41
CA ILE A 506 2.19 -8.47 -0.26
C ILE A 506 1.88 -9.95 -0.54
N GLN A 507 2.02 -10.82 0.46
CA GLN A 507 1.65 -12.23 0.37
C GLN A 507 0.59 -12.57 1.42
N GLN A 508 -0.40 -13.39 1.05
CA GLN A 508 -1.24 -14.09 2.02
C GLN A 508 -0.93 -15.57 1.96
N PRO A 509 -0.37 -16.18 3.02
CA PRO A 509 0.10 -17.56 2.98
C PRO A 509 -1.02 -18.61 3.00
N THR A 510 -2.29 -18.23 3.13
CA THR A 510 -3.42 -19.16 3.01
C THR A 510 -4.00 -19.13 1.59
N GLY A 511 -3.54 -20.04 0.73
CA GLY A 511 -4.05 -20.25 -0.64
C GLY A 511 -5.49 -20.79 -0.72
N ARG A 512 -6.47 -20.21 0.00
CA ARG A 512 -7.89 -20.61 -0.09
C ARG A 512 -8.84 -19.42 -0.18
N ALA A 513 -9.58 -19.41 -1.29
CA ALA A 513 -10.93 -18.88 -1.54
C ALA A 513 -11.29 -17.40 -1.29
N ASP A 514 -10.68 -16.65 -0.37
CA ASP A 514 -11.12 -15.26 -0.09
C ASP A 514 -10.04 -14.23 0.29
N GLY A 515 -8.76 -14.61 0.31
CA GLY A 515 -7.65 -13.73 0.70
C GLY A 515 -6.38 -13.76 -0.18
N SER A 516 -6.30 -14.58 -1.22
CA SER A 516 -5.08 -14.63 -2.05
C SER A 516 -4.79 -13.26 -2.72
N ILE A 517 -3.55 -13.02 -3.14
CA ILE A 517 -3.07 -11.77 -3.80
C ILE A 517 -3.96 -11.33 -4.98
N ALA A 518 -4.66 -12.27 -5.60
CA ALA A 518 -5.73 -12.18 -6.58
C ALA A 518 -6.88 -11.26 -6.16
N LYS A 519 -7.16 -11.19 -4.84
CA LYS A 519 -8.18 -10.33 -4.23
C LYS A 519 -7.59 -9.09 -3.58
N LEU A 520 -6.26 -9.00 -3.50
CA LEU A 520 -5.53 -7.83 -3.03
C LEU A 520 -5.23 -6.92 -4.21
N GLN A 521 -6.23 -6.37 -4.88
CA GLN A 521 -6.02 -5.37 -5.93
C GLN A 521 -6.87 -4.13 -5.63
N ASP A 522 -6.92 -3.79 -4.34
CA ASP A 522 -7.72 -2.73 -3.75
C ASP A 522 -6.86 -1.54 -3.29
N MET A 523 -7.54 -0.49 -2.82
CA MET A 523 -6.90 0.73 -2.34
C MET A 523 -5.96 0.47 -1.15
N GLY A 524 -6.25 -0.50 -0.29
CA GLY A 524 -5.37 -0.89 0.82
C GLY A 524 -4.02 -1.41 0.34
N HIS A 525 -4.03 -2.30 -0.65
CA HIS A 525 -2.80 -2.76 -1.28
C HIS A 525 -2.07 -1.61 -2.00
N ALA A 526 -2.80 -0.76 -2.72
CA ALA A 526 -2.21 0.39 -3.41
C ALA A 526 -1.47 1.36 -2.49
N LEU A 527 -2.02 1.66 -1.31
CA LEU A 527 -1.34 2.49 -0.32
C LEU A 527 -0.02 1.87 0.15
N VAL A 528 -0.04 0.57 0.45
CA VAL A 528 1.14 -0.16 0.95
C VAL A 528 2.22 -0.23 -0.13
N ILE A 529 1.86 -0.50 -1.39
CA ILE A 529 2.83 -0.54 -2.50
C ILE A 529 3.39 0.85 -2.79
N ALA A 530 2.56 1.89 -2.80
CA ALA A 530 3.04 3.27 -2.94
C ALA A 530 4.07 3.60 -1.85
N ASP A 531 3.77 3.25 -0.61
CA ASP A 531 4.61 3.59 0.53
C ASP A 531 5.89 2.78 0.59
N TRP A 532 5.79 1.46 0.38
CA TRP A 532 6.93 0.57 0.43
C TRP A 532 7.91 0.83 -0.70
N THR A 533 7.41 1.07 -1.92
CA THR A 533 8.27 1.40 -3.08
C THR A 533 9.07 2.67 -2.81
N GLY A 534 8.43 3.74 -2.32
CA GLY A 534 9.12 4.96 -1.93
C GLY A 534 10.16 4.72 -0.83
N ASN A 535 9.82 3.95 0.19
CA ASN A 535 10.73 3.60 1.27
C ASN A 535 11.94 2.77 0.79
N LEU A 536 11.75 1.81 -0.12
CA LEU A 536 12.85 1.03 -0.69
C LEU A 536 13.79 1.90 -1.54
N LEU A 537 13.27 2.90 -2.26
CA LEU A 537 14.08 3.88 -2.96
C LEU A 537 14.90 4.75 -1.99
N GLU A 538 14.33 5.15 -0.86
CA GLU A 538 15.09 5.86 0.20
C GLU A 538 16.22 5.02 0.79
N GLN A 539 16.00 3.71 0.87
CA GLN A 539 16.99 2.72 1.26
C GLN A 539 17.99 2.39 0.14
N LYS A 540 17.98 3.14 -0.97
CA LYS A 540 18.88 2.98 -2.13
C LYS A 540 18.93 1.54 -2.66
N ILE A 541 17.77 0.89 -2.76
CA ILE A 541 17.63 -0.32 -3.58
C ILE A 541 17.82 0.07 -5.04
N ASP A 542 18.74 -0.61 -5.74
CA ASP A 542 19.13 -0.25 -7.10
C ASP A 542 18.01 -0.55 -8.11
N ARG A 543 17.33 -1.70 -7.94
CA ARG A 543 16.22 -2.14 -8.79
C ARG A 543 15.12 -2.83 -8.01
N LEU A 544 13.88 -2.62 -8.45
CA LEU A 544 12.65 -3.08 -7.83
C LEU A 544 11.82 -3.83 -8.86
N PHE A 545 11.56 -5.12 -8.63
CA PHE A 545 10.74 -5.97 -9.47
C PHE A 545 9.53 -6.41 -8.68
N MET A 546 8.39 -5.80 -9.01
CA MET A 546 7.13 -6.20 -8.39
C MET A 546 6.68 -7.53 -9.01
N LEU A 547 6.46 -8.51 -8.15
CA LEU A 547 6.12 -9.87 -8.55
C LEU A 547 4.62 -10.13 -8.40
N SER A 548 3.97 -10.78 -9.36
CA SER A 548 2.66 -11.42 -9.14
C SER A 548 2.83 -12.90 -8.77
N LEU A 549 2.46 -13.26 -7.54
CA LEU A 549 2.55 -14.62 -6.96
C LEU A 549 1.31 -15.52 -7.21
N ASP A 550 0.24 -14.99 -7.82
CA ASP A 550 -1.07 -15.67 -7.77
C ASP A 550 -1.56 -16.26 -9.11
N ASP A 551 -2.48 -17.23 -9.01
CA ASP A 551 -3.25 -17.85 -10.11
C ASP A 551 -4.21 -16.87 -10.82
N ASN A 552 -4.12 -15.57 -10.54
CA ASN A 552 -4.94 -14.51 -11.14
C ASN A 552 -4.25 -13.88 -12.36
N PRO A 553 -4.99 -13.59 -13.45
CA PRO A 553 -4.53 -12.98 -14.71
C PRO A 553 -4.03 -11.53 -14.60
N SER A 554 -2.98 -11.28 -13.82
CA SER A 554 -2.33 -9.97 -13.77
C SER A 554 -0.87 -10.06 -14.19
N PHE A 555 -0.56 -9.57 -15.39
CA PHE A 555 0.82 -9.28 -15.79
C PHE A 555 1.19 -7.90 -15.25
N ALA A 556 2.22 -7.80 -14.42
CA ALA A 556 2.79 -6.51 -13.99
C ALA A 556 1.74 -5.49 -13.51
N MET A 557 0.71 -5.93 -12.79
CA MET A 557 -0.42 -5.10 -12.31
C MET A 557 -1.43 -4.68 -13.38
N VAL A 558 -1.49 -5.40 -14.49
CA VAL A 558 -2.53 -5.26 -15.50
C VAL A 558 -3.43 -6.48 -15.46
N GLN A 559 -4.67 -6.29 -15.02
CA GLN A 559 -5.69 -7.32 -15.11
C GLN A 559 -6.18 -7.40 -16.55
N TYR A 560 -6.13 -8.59 -17.13
CA TYR A 560 -6.59 -8.80 -18.50
C TYR A 560 -7.51 -10.02 -18.66
N THR A 561 -7.74 -10.80 -17.60
CA THR A 561 -8.90 -11.71 -17.51
C THR A 561 -9.66 -11.49 -16.19
N HIS A 562 -10.92 -11.92 -16.13
CA HIS A 562 -11.76 -11.91 -14.94
C HIS A 562 -12.57 -13.21 -14.93
N ASP A 563 -12.47 -13.99 -13.85
CA ASP A 563 -13.14 -15.28 -13.71
C ASP A 563 -12.91 -16.24 -14.91
N GLY A 564 -11.68 -16.27 -15.41
CA GLY A 564 -11.28 -17.09 -16.56
C GLY A 564 -11.64 -16.51 -17.94
N THR A 565 -12.31 -15.36 -17.99
CA THR A 565 -12.71 -14.70 -19.25
C THR A 565 -11.76 -13.55 -19.60
N THR A 566 -11.16 -13.58 -20.79
CA THR A 566 -10.30 -12.50 -21.28
C THR A 566 -11.10 -11.20 -21.45
N LEU A 567 -10.58 -10.12 -20.88
CA LEU A 567 -11.16 -8.78 -20.97
C LEU A 567 -10.81 -8.18 -22.33
N ALA A 568 -11.80 -7.63 -23.03
CA ALA A 568 -11.56 -6.85 -24.25
C ALA A 568 -10.68 -5.63 -23.97
N ASN A 569 -10.84 -5.01 -22.80
CA ASN A 569 -10.09 -3.86 -22.32
C ASN A 569 -9.38 -4.21 -21.00
N PRO A 570 -8.09 -4.56 -21.06
CA PRO A 570 -7.27 -4.76 -19.87
C PRO A 570 -7.20 -3.50 -19.02
N ARG A 571 -7.11 -3.68 -17.71
CA ARG A 571 -7.17 -2.60 -16.72
C ARG A 571 -5.92 -2.59 -15.86
N VAL A 572 -5.44 -1.41 -15.53
CA VAL A 572 -4.41 -1.26 -14.50
C VAL A 572 -5.08 -1.50 -13.15
N THR A 573 -4.52 -2.42 -12.37
CA THR A 573 -4.99 -2.66 -11.00
C THR A 573 -4.64 -1.47 -10.12
N VAL A 574 -5.32 -1.31 -8.98
CA VAL A 574 -5.09 -0.14 -8.11
C VAL A 574 -3.64 -0.05 -7.61
N PRO A 575 -2.98 -1.15 -7.19
CA PRO A 575 -1.56 -1.07 -6.86
C PRO A 575 -0.65 -0.89 -8.09
N GLY A 576 -1.12 -1.22 -9.30
CA GLY A 576 -0.45 -0.82 -10.55
C GLY A 576 -0.44 0.69 -10.77
N TYR A 577 -1.53 1.38 -10.46
CA TYR A 577 -1.55 2.85 -10.46
C TYR A 577 -0.61 3.44 -9.41
N ALA A 578 -0.52 2.82 -8.23
CA ALA A 578 0.38 3.25 -7.15
C ALA A 578 1.87 3.07 -7.52
N PHE A 579 2.25 1.90 -8.02
CA PHE A 579 3.60 1.63 -8.49
C PHE A 579 3.96 2.49 -9.71
N GLY A 580 3.01 2.68 -10.62
CA GLY A 580 3.16 3.46 -11.85
C GLY A 580 3.56 4.92 -11.62
N ILE A 581 3.28 5.49 -10.44
CA ILE A 581 3.78 6.83 -10.08
C ILE A 581 5.31 6.88 -10.19
N TYR A 582 5.98 5.85 -9.70
CA TYR A 582 7.43 5.84 -9.64
C TYR A 582 8.04 5.51 -11.00
N SER A 583 7.49 4.55 -11.73
CA SER A 583 8.02 4.18 -13.05
C SER A 583 7.74 5.22 -14.14
N GLN A 584 6.61 5.95 -14.06
CA GLN A 584 6.19 6.86 -15.13
C GLN A 584 6.57 8.32 -14.90
N GLU A 585 6.60 8.76 -13.65
CA GLU A 585 6.57 10.19 -13.32
C GLU A 585 7.76 10.66 -12.48
N PHE A 586 8.38 9.77 -11.69
CA PHE A 586 9.49 10.16 -10.83
C PHE A 586 10.68 10.67 -11.64
N GLY A 587 11.30 11.74 -11.14
CA GLY A 587 12.52 12.28 -11.70
C GLY A 587 13.73 11.40 -11.41
N LYS A 588 14.86 11.76 -12.02
CA LYS A 588 16.12 11.01 -11.95
C LYS A 588 16.76 11.06 -10.56
N THR A 589 16.54 12.16 -9.85
CA THR A 589 17.19 12.42 -8.56
C THR A 589 16.16 12.41 -7.45
N MET A 590 16.31 11.51 -6.49
CA MET A 590 15.49 11.44 -5.27
C MET A 590 16.03 12.36 -4.19
N LEU A 591 15.15 13.13 -3.58
CA LEU A 591 15.49 14.09 -2.54
C LEU A 591 15.04 13.57 -1.18
N ARG A 592 15.82 13.86 -0.14
CA ARG A 592 15.40 13.64 1.23
C ARG A 592 14.32 14.66 1.61
N ASN A 593 13.33 14.21 2.37
CA ASN A 593 12.29 15.08 2.91
C ASN A 593 12.42 15.17 4.43
N THR A 594 12.28 16.38 4.96
CA THR A 594 12.05 16.59 6.39
C THR A 594 10.55 16.77 6.60
N VAL A 595 9.98 16.00 7.54
CA VAL A 595 8.56 16.06 7.87
C VAL A 595 8.40 16.42 9.34
N ALA A 596 7.92 17.63 9.62
CA ALA A 596 7.66 18.08 10.99
C ALA A 596 6.19 17.92 11.36
N ASN A 597 5.92 17.82 12.66
CA ASN A 597 4.57 17.68 13.23
C ASN A 597 3.77 16.46 12.71
N ASN A 598 4.46 15.41 12.27
CA ASN A 598 3.83 14.19 11.75
C ASN A 598 3.43 13.25 12.89
N PRO A 599 2.12 13.04 13.16
CA PRO A 599 1.68 12.19 14.25
C PRO A 599 2.12 10.76 14.03
N VAL A 600 2.31 10.04 15.14
CA VAL A 600 2.68 8.64 15.09
C VAL A 600 1.45 7.78 15.35
N ILE A 601 1.17 6.87 14.44
CA ILE A 601 0.10 5.87 14.54
C ILE A 601 0.69 4.56 15.06
N THR A 602 -0.04 3.89 15.94
CA THR A 602 0.30 2.54 16.40
C THR A 602 -0.50 1.51 15.61
N ALA A 603 0.19 0.66 14.86
CA ALA A 603 -0.36 -0.48 14.16
C ALA A 603 -0.95 -1.52 15.14
N PRO A 604 -1.85 -2.41 14.69
CA PRO A 604 -2.38 -3.46 15.57
C PRO A 604 -1.33 -4.48 16.04
N ASN A 605 -0.16 -4.57 15.38
CA ASN A 605 1.00 -5.35 15.85
C ASN A 605 1.89 -4.60 16.87
N GLY A 606 1.47 -3.42 17.33
CA GLY A 606 2.21 -2.57 18.26
C GLY A 606 3.31 -1.70 17.63
N LYS A 607 3.67 -1.93 16.35
CA LYS A 607 4.66 -1.12 15.64
C LYS A 607 4.13 0.28 15.39
N ARG A 608 5.03 1.26 15.33
CA ARG A 608 4.70 2.67 15.20
C ARG A 608 5.17 3.20 13.85
N TYR A 609 4.33 3.98 13.18
CA TYR A 609 4.65 4.60 11.89
C TYR A 609 4.06 6.01 11.81
N PRO A 610 4.71 6.95 11.10
CA PRO A 610 4.18 8.30 10.96
C PRO A 610 2.91 8.31 10.08
N GLN A 611 1.97 9.19 10.37
CA GLN A 611 0.71 9.32 9.64
C GLN A 611 0.91 9.65 8.16
N VAL A 612 1.88 10.50 7.83
CA VAL A 612 2.18 10.86 6.44
C VAL A 612 3.52 10.28 5.99
N GLY A 613 3.52 9.56 4.86
CA GLY A 613 4.72 9.21 4.10
C GLY A 613 4.98 10.23 2.99
N VAL A 614 6.24 10.58 2.74
CA VAL A 614 6.62 11.57 1.72
C VAL A 614 7.84 11.10 0.95
N TYR A 615 7.74 11.09 -0.38
CA TYR A 615 8.84 10.76 -1.28
C TYR A 615 8.90 11.78 -2.40
N SER A 616 10.09 12.30 -2.71
CA SER A 616 10.23 13.34 -3.73
C SER A 616 11.37 13.07 -4.68
N SER A 617 11.21 13.56 -5.90
CA SER A 617 12.23 13.51 -6.94
C SER A 617 12.21 14.77 -7.79
N ILE A 618 13.33 15.04 -8.43
CA ILE A 618 13.50 16.12 -9.40
C ILE A 618 14.03 15.55 -10.71
N ASP A 619 13.54 16.09 -11.82
CA ASP A 619 14.03 15.70 -13.15
C ASP A 619 15.48 16.15 -13.37
N GLU A 620 16.11 15.61 -14.42
CA GLU A 620 17.53 15.85 -14.72
C GLU A 620 17.83 17.34 -15.02
N ALA A 621 16.87 18.08 -15.58
CA ALA A 621 17.01 19.51 -15.84
C ALA A 621 16.79 20.38 -14.57
N GLY A 622 16.28 19.78 -13.49
CA GLY A 622 15.76 20.49 -12.33
C GLY A 622 14.54 21.36 -12.63
N ALA A 623 13.85 21.12 -13.75
CA ALA A 623 12.72 21.89 -14.26
C ALA A 623 11.37 21.43 -13.69
N ALA A 624 11.28 20.19 -13.18
CA ALA A 624 10.08 19.69 -12.53
C ALA A 624 10.44 18.83 -11.32
N MET A 625 9.72 19.05 -10.23
CA MET A 625 9.79 18.23 -9.03
C MET A 625 8.47 17.49 -8.83
N LYS A 626 8.57 16.24 -8.40
CA LYS A 626 7.45 15.38 -8.04
C LYS A 626 7.49 15.10 -6.54
N VAL A 627 6.34 15.21 -5.89
CA VAL A 627 6.20 14.88 -4.47
C VAL A 627 5.02 13.93 -4.30
N VAL A 628 5.31 12.70 -3.88
CA VAL A 628 4.33 11.70 -3.48
C VAL A 628 4.09 11.84 -1.99
N VAL A 629 2.84 12.07 -1.61
CA VAL A 629 2.41 12.23 -0.22
C VAL A 629 1.29 11.22 0.07
N ILE A 630 1.52 10.36 1.05
CA ILE A 630 0.63 9.25 1.40
C ILE A 630 0.04 9.51 2.77
N ASN A 631 -1.29 9.62 2.88
CA ASN A 631 -1.96 9.61 4.17
C ASN A 631 -2.21 8.16 4.60
N ARG A 632 -1.42 7.69 5.56
CA ARG A 632 -1.48 6.33 6.12
C ARG A 632 -2.57 6.17 7.18
N ASP A 633 -3.18 7.27 7.64
CA ASP A 633 -4.37 7.21 8.48
C ASP A 633 -5.59 6.91 7.61
N LEU A 634 -6.23 5.78 7.88
CA LEU A 634 -7.39 5.29 7.13
C LEU A 634 -8.71 5.91 7.60
N SER A 635 -8.69 6.64 8.72
CA SER A 635 -9.88 7.22 9.35
C SER A 635 -9.86 8.74 9.37
N ASN A 636 -8.67 9.35 9.44
CA ASN A 636 -8.52 10.80 9.59
C ASN A 636 -7.83 11.43 8.38
N ALA A 637 -8.36 12.58 7.97
CA ALA A 637 -7.69 13.43 6.99
C ALA A 637 -6.42 14.05 7.62
N ALA A 638 -5.52 14.51 6.77
CA ALA A 638 -4.35 15.31 7.19
C ALA A 638 -4.31 16.60 6.38
N THR A 639 -3.71 17.65 6.91
CA THR A 639 -3.38 18.83 6.09
C THR A 639 -1.88 18.95 6.02
N VAL A 640 -1.33 18.91 4.81
CA VAL A 640 0.11 19.07 4.61
C VAL A 640 0.41 20.47 4.11
N ARG A 641 1.55 21.01 4.50
CA ARG A 641 2.12 22.22 3.94
C ARG A 641 3.49 21.89 3.36
N LEU A 642 3.59 21.98 2.04
CA LEU A 642 4.84 21.81 1.34
C LEU A 642 5.57 23.15 1.40
N ASN A 643 6.56 23.22 2.30
CA ASN A 643 7.42 24.37 2.50
C ASN A 643 8.70 24.17 1.70
N VAL A 644 9.16 25.23 1.06
CA VAL A 644 10.47 25.29 0.38
C VAL A 644 10.53 24.41 -0.89
N LEU A 645 11.00 25.02 -1.97
CA LEU A 645 11.47 24.29 -3.14
C LEU A 645 12.99 24.11 -2.99
N PRO A 646 13.61 23.15 -3.70
CA PRO A 646 15.06 22.98 -3.67
C PRO A 646 15.79 24.33 -3.76
N ALA A 647 16.86 24.50 -2.98
CA ALA A 647 17.53 25.80 -2.85
C ALA A 647 17.79 26.46 -4.21
N GLY A 648 17.48 27.76 -4.32
CA GLY A 648 17.62 28.50 -5.58
C GLY A 648 16.55 28.20 -6.64
N ARG A 649 15.46 27.49 -6.31
CA ARG A 649 14.31 27.27 -7.21
C ARG A 649 13.03 27.94 -6.71
N LYS A 650 12.18 28.35 -7.64
CA LYS A 650 10.80 28.84 -7.40
C LYS A 650 9.81 28.20 -8.37
N LEU A 651 8.53 28.16 -8.01
CA LEU A 651 7.49 27.63 -8.89
C LEU A 651 7.36 28.50 -10.13
N VAL A 652 7.12 27.87 -11.28
CA VAL A 652 6.69 28.58 -12.49
C VAL A 652 5.29 29.12 -12.23
N ASN A 653 5.16 30.45 -12.22
CA ASN A 653 3.91 31.18 -11.98
C ASN A 653 3.19 30.85 -10.67
N GLY A 654 3.90 30.30 -9.67
CA GLY A 654 3.28 29.83 -8.43
C GLY A 654 2.36 28.63 -8.61
N GLN A 655 2.37 27.96 -9.77
CA GLN A 655 1.42 26.90 -10.10
C GLN A 655 1.92 25.53 -9.70
N TYR A 656 0.98 24.66 -9.33
CA TYR A 656 1.21 23.23 -9.18
C TYR A 656 0.02 22.43 -9.71
N ALA A 657 0.26 21.15 -10.02
CA ALA A 657 -0.78 20.18 -10.32
C ALA A 657 -0.81 19.09 -9.24
N LEU A 658 -2.00 18.72 -8.81
CA LEU A 658 -2.24 17.64 -7.85
C LEU A 658 -3.08 16.55 -8.50
N ARG A 659 -2.64 15.30 -8.39
CA ARG A 659 -3.46 14.12 -8.65
C ARG A 659 -3.64 13.33 -7.36
N ARG A 660 -4.79 12.67 -7.21
CA ARG A 660 -5.12 11.84 -6.05
C ARG A 660 -5.60 10.46 -6.46
N LEU A 661 -5.07 9.43 -5.81
CA LEU A 661 -5.60 8.08 -5.84
C LEU A 661 -6.24 7.81 -4.48
N SER A 662 -7.54 7.54 -4.48
CA SER A 662 -8.34 7.29 -3.27
C SER A 662 -9.61 6.56 -3.66
N ALA A 663 -10.23 5.89 -2.69
CA ALA A 663 -11.52 5.22 -2.87
C ALA A 663 -12.45 5.50 -1.68
N ALA A 664 -13.74 5.17 -1.83
CA ALA A 664 -14.71 5.33 -0.75
C ALA A 664 -14.45 4.33 0.38
N ASN A 665 -14.09 3.08 0.02
CA ASN A 665 -13.65 2.06 0.95
C ASN A 665 -12.26 1.55 0.60
N ILE A 666 -11.52 1.13 1.61
CA ILE A 666 -10.15 0.61 1.42
C ILE A 666 -10.12 -0.72 0.65
N THR A 667 -11.25 -1.42 0.58
CA THR A 667 -11.47 -2.67 -0.17
C THR A 667 -11.90 -2.44 -1.62
N ASP A 668 -12.14 -1.19 -2.03
CA ASP A 668 -12.51 -0.90 -3.41
C ASP A 668 -11.29 -1.13 -4.31
N GLY A 669 -11.49 -1.87 -5.41
CA GLY A 669 -10.45 -2.29 -6.33
C GLY A 669 -10.93 -2.35 -7.77
N ASN A 670 -10.00 -2.61 -8.70
CA ASN A 670 -10.33 -2.57 -10.13
C ASN A 670 -10.71 -3.92 -10.75
N MET A 671 -10.80 -4.97 -9.92
CA MET A 671 -11.01 -6.34 -10.37
C MET A 671 -12.33 -6.55 -11.11
N GLN A 672 -13.39 -5.84 -10.68
CA GLN A 672 -14.73 -5.95 -11.25
C GLN A 672 -15.11 -4.73 -12.10
N SER A 673 -14.66 -3.53 -11.72
CA SER A 673 -14.94 -2.26 -12.39
C SER A 673 -13.70 -1.37 -12.42
N ASP A 674 -13.59 -0.40 -13.33
CA ASP A 674 -12.50 0.60 -13.29
C ASP A 674 -12.86 1.76 -12.32
N ALA A 675 -13.20 1.38 -11.08
CA ALA A 675 -13.77 2.29 -10.08
C ALA A 675 -12.73 3.19 -9.41
N VAL A 676 -11.50 2.69 -9.22
CA VAL A 676 -10.44 3.41 -8.51
C VAL A 676 -9.35 3.82 -9.48
N LYS A 677 -9.20 5.12 -9.69
CA LYS A 677 -8.23 5.71 -10.62
C LYS A 677 -7.76 7.07 -10.11
N TRP A 678 -6.72 7.60 -10.76
CA TRP A 678 -6.25 8.96 -10.50
C TRP A 678 -7.34 9.99 -10.79
N GLN A 679 -7.61 10.82 -9.79
CA GLN A 679 -8.46 12.01 -9.87
C GLN A 679 -7.57 13.23 -10.12
N GLY A 680 -8.03 14.17 -10.95
CA GLY A 680 -7.29 15.37 -11.34
C GLY A 680 -6.75 15.33 -12.77
N PRO A 681 -5.83 16.23 -13.15
CA PRO A 681 -5.13 17.17 -12.27
C PRO A 681 -6.07 18.25 -11.70
N MET A 682 -5.95 18.49 -10.40
CA MET A 682 -6.44 19.69 -9.74
C MET A 682 -5.31 20.71 -9.78
N TYR A 683 -5.54 21.86 -10.38
CA TYR A 683 -4.56 22.94 -10.43
C TYR A 683 -4.74 23.86 -9.24
N GLY A 684 -3.63 24.20 -8.60
CA GLY A 684 -3.60 25.16 -7.51
C GLY A 684 -2.52 26.21 -7.74
N ASN A 685 -2.69 27.33 -7.05
CA ASN A 685 -1.67 28.36 -6.93
C ASN A 685 -1.16 28.35 -5.50
N GLN A 686 0.15 28.50 -5.34
CA GLN A 686 0.76 28.76 -4.04
C GLN A 686 0.15 30.07 -3.50
N SER A 687 -0.58 29.97 -2.39
CA SER A 687 -1.47 31.05 -1.97
C SER A 687 -0.77 32.22 -1.28
N THR A 688 0.46 32.07 -0.76
CA THR A 688 1.26 33.15 -0.13
C THR A 688 2.71 32.68 0.09
N VAL A 689 3.53 33.51 0.75
CA VAL A 689 4.91 33.28 1.24
C VAL A 689 5.09 31.95 2.00
N ASP A 690 4.00 31.29 2.42
CA ASP A 690 3.99 30.18 3.38
C ASP A 690 3.92 28.76 2.77
N GLY A 691 4.09 28.59 1.45
CA GLY A 691 4.12 27.26 0.80
C GLY A 691 2.77 26.77 0.26
N ILE A 692 2.68 25.49 -0.12
CA ILE A 692 1.46 24.86 -0.67
C ILE A 692 0.73 24.10 0.45
N ALA A 693 -0.44 24.58 0.87
CA ALA A 693 -1.29 23.89 1.83
C ALA A 693 -2.33 22.99 1.13
N GLN A 694 -2.40 21.72 1.49
CA GLN A 694 -3.32 20.76 0.88
C GLN A 694 -3.90 19.78 1.90
N ARG A 695 -5.24 19.64 1.90
CA ARG A 695 -5.93 18.57 2.63
C ARG A 695 -5.80 17.24 1.88
N LEU A 696 -5.38 16.21 2.60
CA LEU A 696 -5.29 14.81 2.17
C LEU A 696 -6.46 14.02 2.76
N GLU A 697 -7.16 13.25 1.93
CA GLU A 697 -8.21 12.37 2.43
C GLU A 697 -7.61 11.19 3.22
N PRO A 698 -8.38 10.56 4.13
CA PRO A 698 -7.97 9.31 4.76
C PRO A 698 -7.59 8.25 3.70
N GLY A 699 -6.51 7.52 3.93
CA GLY A 699 -6.07 6.43 3.06
C GLY A 699 -5.91 6.83 1.60
N SER A 700 -5.18 7.93 1.32
CA SER A 700 -4.98 8.44 -0.04
C SER A 700 -3.50 8.55 -0.45
N VAL A 701 -3.23 8.36 -1.73
CA VAL A 701 -1.94 8.68 -2.37
C VAL A 701 -2.12 9.96 -3.18
N ASN A 702 -1.24 10.94 -2.96
CA ASN A 702 -1.34 12.26 -3.58
C ASN A 702 -0.03 12.57 -4.29
N LEU A 703 -0.10 12.98 -5.56
CA LEU A 703 1.06 13.32 -6.37
C LEU A 703 1.01 14.80 -6.75
N PHE A 704 1.94 15.56 -6.21
CA PHE A 704 2.20 16.95 -6.61
C PHE A 704 3.21 16.97 -7.75
N THR A 705 2.90 17.72 -8.79
CA THR A 705 3.84 18.10 -9.85
C THR A 705 4.10 19.60 -9.75
N LEU A 706 5.36 19.94 -9.49
CA LEU A 706 5.83 21.29 -9.21
C LEU A 706 6.75 21.73 -10.35
N PRO A 707 6.27 22.52 -11.33
CA PRO A 707 7.15 23.11 -12.34
C PRO A 707 8.05 24.16 -11.69
N LEU A 708 9.36 24.08 -11.93
CA LEU A 708 10.39 24.88 -11.29
C LEU A 708 11.13 25.78 -12.30
N LYS A 709 11.56 26.94 -11.83
CA LYS A 709 12.52 27.83 -12.49
C LYS A 709 13.56 28.32 -11.48
N ALA A 710 14.68 28.85 -11.97
CA ALA A 710 15.67 29.49 -11.11
C ALA A 710 15.03 30.66 -10.32
N ALA A 711 15.38 30.77 -9.04
CA ALA A 711 15.17 31.98 -8.26
C ALA A 711 16.11 33.06 -8.84
N GLN A 712 15.57 34.26 -9.05
CA GLN A 712 16.33 35.41 -9.55
C GLN A 712 16.91 36.18 -8.38
#